data_AF-A0A8J6Z7P7-F1
#
_entry.id   AF-A0A8J6Z7P7-F1
#
_cell.length_a   1.000
_cell.length_b   1.000
_cell.length_c   1.000
_cell.angle_alpha   90.00
_cell.angle_beta   90.00
_cell.angle_gamma   90.00
#
_symmetry.space_group_name_H-M   'P 1'
#
loop_
_entity.id
_entity.type
_entity.pdbx_description
1 polymer ?
#
loop_
_entity_poly.entity_id
_entity_poly.type
_entity_poly.pdbx_seq_one_letter_code
_entity_poly.pdbx_strand_id
1 'polypeptide(L)'
;MALMIALGMGSMPTLTIAGSATVGSVLQAAGMQISGTSPITYNIQWYRNGTAISGARSTLYDTAGESAGAVLRVSVTSGGTRTDSQEVTLTAAAAVPSGGQAMLDAMPVAPAFFDSGAAFGRNAATLPLAGDTDAADGAVIEGRLVRADTGAEVSPWSALGTAQGGRWSGSYAGVARSPHSLRAEVRVAGSPEPAVRGAEDIMIGHVIVLIGQSEEAYMFGPSLDGGTPEPVADPAALHVMTHRTDGGYAATASEGAYAANGIMAVTTATPRTSSMAALSNFLAANAPGDRFLLVDASVAGTSYWNLASDDPAAAASEQSDRDWTDSFAGAVELLRSYGAEPGLLMSTWTAAPATTNDGYRQRLYPLFTGRYAPEQGGADYVPGQDALNGRPYDHLFFDLTGRGLGLLDPDRTKAYFYGPHRFELTQANATKQDTRISIRNLADDGLPSVIDVVGPEMVSYENGFQATGSSRSPDRAAADGWVDVAHPSRFSSDGAPRRARFTALAALYGLGIGPEAAQARDVPRLNRAYWEPSGSYAEFWFEAADGTIPPITTTRLARGEAAIPRTLAGTASASQAAIGGAELPHRAEVAGFEIDGDAAQNAVIADGRIRVYPNGGSFTGNTRIDFLRGGASGIHSVPGLADADVIQADLFDRIWMNLPVVTGMVEDVEGIPLRPMPEQGEIAPDLAAAPQFATDGTTAIYDSANWGATTPITARFRLSATPAGTGEEALLRLPTGPAELKLSLINGDGLRYKFGPGGIAADVASPVPYAGAMREFVITADPAVGAFGVYVDGIRVAGQESGAGGSWSGAYPLRLLGLSNGAGLLHAAVESITIWSAYSPDGAAPATAPYKQIEGDAAAAMATAKAGPHPFVWYRDGAAQ
;
A
#
# COMPACT_ATOMS: atom_id res chain seq x y z
N MET A 1 -4.59 102.81 -29.29
CA MET A 1 -4.40 101.36 -29.50
C MET A 1 -2.93 101.07 -29.29
N ALA A 2 -2.62 100.22 -28.31
CA ALA A 2 -1.27 99.78 -27.93
C ALA A 2 -0.85 98.53 -28.71
N LEU A 3 0.44 98.21 -28.77
CA LEU A 3 0.93 96.83 -28.59
C LEU A 3 2.41 96.79 -28.18
N MET A 4 2.67 96.37 -26.94
CA MET A 4 3.91 95.75 -26.46
C MET A 4 3.70 94.23 -26.55
N ILE A 5 4.72 93.47 -27.00
CA ILE A 5 4.74 92.01 -26.90
C ILE A 5 5.76 91.62 -25.82
N ALA A 6 5.26 91.02 -24.74
CA ALA A 6 6.04 90.41 -23.68
C ALA A 6 6.40 88.97 -24.07
N LEU A 7 7.68 88.62 -23.97
CA LEU A 7 8.20 87.25 -24.11
C LEU A 7 7.85 86.46 -22.84
N GLY A 8 7.08 85.38 -23.01
CA GLY A 8 6.68 84.48 -21.93
C GLY A 8 7.85 83.68 -21.37
N MET A 9 8.01 83.71 -20.05
CA MET A 9 8.85 82.78 -19.30
C MET A 9 8.08 81.48 -19.09
N GLY A 10 8.40 80.45 -19.88
CA GLY A 10 7.98 79.08 -19.60
C GLY A 10 8.78 78.50 -18.43
N SER A 11 8.09 77.86 -17.49
CA SER A 11 8.67 77.13 -16.36
C SER A 11 9.66 76.06 -16.83
N MET A 12 10.91 76.13 -16.35
CA MET A 12 11.98 75.19 -16.71
C MET A 12 11.96 73.93 -15.84
N PRO A 13 12.43 72.78 -16.34
CA PRO A 13 12.62 71.59 -15.52
C PRO A 13 13.64 71.87 -14.40
N THR A 14 13.27 71.49 -13.17
CA THR A 14 14.11 71.60 -11.97
C THR A 14 15.21 70.54 -12.01
N LEU A 15 16.45 70.90 -11.66
CA LEU A 15 17.50 69.93 -11.39
C LEU A 15 17.00 68.89 -10.36
N THR A 16 17.33 67.62 -10.57
CA THR A 16 17.02 66.53 -9.61
C THR A 16 18.24 65.64 -9.42
N ILE A 17 18.30 64.97 -8.26
CA ILE A 17 19.25 63.88 -8.02
C ILE A 17 18.47 62.57 -8.10
N ALA A 18 18.84 61.70 -9.02
CA ALA A 18 18.30 60.35 -9.17
C ALA A 18 19.28 59.30 -8.64
N GLY A 19 18.76 58.16 -8.18
CA GLY A 19 19.54 57.08 -7.56
C GLY A 19 19.27 56.93 -6.07
N SER A 20 19.75 55.83 -5.49
CA SER A 20 19.63 55.57 -4.05
C SER A 20 20.65 56.40 -3.28
N ALA A 21 20.19 57.21 -2.33
CA ALA A 21 21.05 58.04 -1.48
C ALA A 21 21.75 57.24 -0.37
N THR A 22 22.33 56.09 -0.73
CA THR A 22 23.11 55.22 0.16
C THR A 22 24.58 55.20 -0.26
N VAL A 23 25.48 54.90 0.67
CA VAL A 23 26.91 54.67 0.39
C VAL A 23 27.08 53.44 -0.51
N GLY A 24 27.95 53.50 -1.51
CA GLY A 24 28.20 52.42 -2.48
C GLY A 24 27.28 52.44 -3.72
N SER A 25 26.34 53.38 -3.80
CA SER A 25 25.45 53.58 -4.94
C SER A 25 26.01 54.62 -5.93
N VAL A 26 25.39 54.72 -7.11
CA VAL A 26 25.67 55.79 -8.07
C VAL A 26 24.52 56.79 -8.05
N LEU A 27 24.83 58.07 -7.82
CA LEU A 27 23.88 59.18 -7.96
C LEU A 27 24.03 59.83 -9.33
N GLN A 28 22.92 60.22 -9.93
CA GLN A 28 22.88 60.93 -11.21
C GLN A 28 22.26 62.32 -11.05
N ALA A 29 22.96 63.34 -11.53
CA ALA A 29 22.39 64.67 -11.76
C ALA A 29 21.52 64.61 -13.02
N ALA A 30 20.20 64.74 -12.85
CA ALA A 30 19.19 64.62 -13.90
C ALA A 30 18.41 65.93 -14.09
N GLY A 31 17.57 66.00 -15.13
CA GLY A 31 16.74 67.17 -15.40
C GLY A 31 17.48 68.38 -15.99
N MET A 32 18.71 68.20 -16.47
CA MET A 32 19.53 69.25 -17.09
C MET A 32 19.08 69.54 -18.53
N GLN A 33 17.96 70.24 -18.72
CA GLN A 33 17.59 70.80 -20.03
C GLN A 33 17.33 72.30 -19.93
N ILE A 34 17.98 73.05 -20.82
CA ILE A 34 17.76 74.48 -21.03
C ILE A 34 17.59 74.68 -22.53
N SER A 35 16.56 75.42 -22.92
CA SER A 35 16.34 75.85 -24.29
C SER A 35 17.30 77.00 -24.64
N GLY A 36 18.09 76.83 -25.71
CA GLY A 36 19.06 77.82 -26.22
C GLY A 36 19.82 77.30 -27.45
N THR A 37 20.58 78.16 -28.12
CA THR A 37 21.39 77.79 -29.30
C THR A 37 22.61 76.97 -28.88
N SER A 38 22.70 75.75 -29.41
CA SER A 38 23.79 74.78 -29.19
C SER A 38 25.15 75.29 -29.70
N PRO A 39 26.29 74.91 -29.07
CA PRO A 39 26.41 73.99 -27.93
C PRO A 39 26.28 74.68 -26.56
N ILE A 40 25.37 74.17 -25.72
CA ILE A 40 25.24 74.57 -24.32
C ILE A 40 26.23 73.73 -23.50
N THR A 41 27.18 74.40 -22.84
CA THR A 41 28.14 73.74 -21.93
C THR A 41 27.58 73.74 -20.51
N TYR A 42 27.59 72.57 -19.86
CA TYR A 42 27.26 72.38 -18.45
C TYR A 42 28.53 72.17 -17.63
N ASN A 43 28.69 72.93 -16.56
CA ASN A 43 29.71 72.73 -15.54
C ASN A 43 29.03 72.09 -14.33
N ILE A 44 29.42 70.86 -14.01
CA ILE A 44 28.87 70.12 -12.87
C ILE A 44 29.93 70.09 -11.78
N GLN A 45 29.50 70.25 -10.53
CA GLN A 45 30.36 70.10 -9.37
C GLN A 45 29.57 69.49 -8.22
N TRP A 46 30.08 68.37 -7.69
CA TRP A 46 29.56 67.77 -6.47
C TRP A 46 30.26 68.32 -5.24
N TYR A 47 29.52 68.46 -4.15
CA TYR A 47 29.99 68.94 -2.85
C TYR A 47 29.61 67.93 -1.76
N ARG A 48 30.49 67.79 -0.77
CA ARG A 48 30.28 67.04 0.47
C ARG A 48 30.26 68.02 1.62
N ASN A 49 29.16 68.11 2.37
CA ASN A 49 29.00 69.03 3.50
C ASN A 49 29.43 70.48 3.17
N GLY A 50 29.02 70.96 1.98
CA GLY A 50 29.35 72.31 1.49
C GLY A 50 30.76 72.48 0.89
N THR A 51 31.64 71.46 0.95
CA THR A 51 33.00 71.52 0.36
C THR A 51 33.04 70.82 -0.99
N ALA A 52 33.63 71.46 -2.02
CA ALA A 52 33.72 70.89 -3.35
C ALA A 52 34.58 69.61 -3.36
N ILE A 53 34.05 68.54 -3.95
CA ILE A 53 34.78 67.27 -4.09
C ILE A 53 35.68 67.39 -5.32
N SER A 54 37.00 67.33 -5.10
CA SER A 54 37.97 67.50 -6.18
C SER A 54 37.75 66.46 -7.28
N GLY A 55 37.65 66.92 -8.54
CA GLY A 55 37.45 66.06 -9.71
C GLY A 55 36.02 65.58 -9.96
N ALA A 56 35.08 65.75 -9.03
CA ALA A 56 33.70 65.30 -9.17
C ALA A 56 32.87 66.26 -10.05
N ARG A 57 33.12 66.19 -11.36
CA ARG A 57 32.49 67.05 -12.39
C ARG A 57 31.63 66.30 -13.41
N SER A 58 31.36 65.02 -13.15
CA SER A 58 30.53 64.16 -13.99
C SER A 58 29.05 64.29 -13.60
N THR A 59 28.16 63.94 -14.54
CA THR A 59 26.73 63.76 -14.27
C THR A 59 26.45 62.59 -13.33
N LEU A 60 27.40 61.65 -13.23
CA LEU A 60 27.36 60.52 -12.32
C LEU A 60 28.35 60.75 -11.18
N TYR A 61 27.97 60.35 -9.97
CA TYR A 61 28.82 60.40 -8.80
C TYR A 61 28.69 59.09 -8.01
N ASP A 62 29.79 58.36 -7.91
CA ASP A 62 29.90 57.14 -7.10
C ASP A 62 30.06 57.52 -5.62
N THR A 63 29.14 57.08 -4.77
CA THR A 63 29.12 57.44 -3.35
C THR A 63 30.14 56.61 -2.57
N ALA A 64 31.39 57.08 -2.52
CA ALA A 64 32.47 56.43 -1.75
C ALA A 64 32.20 56.41 -0.23
N GLY A 65 32.77 55.41 0.47
CA GLY A 65 32.60 55.14 1.90
C GLY A 65 32.77 56.34 2.84
N GLU A 66 33.66 57.27 2.49
CA GLU A 66 33.93 58.50 3.22
C GLU A 66 32.77 59.52 3.25
N SER A 67 31.66 59.23 2.55
CA SER A 67 30.49 60.11 2.44
C SER A 67 29.34 59.71 3.36
N ALA A 68 29.52 58.70 4.23
CA ALA A 68 28.50 58.25 5.17
C ALA A 68 28.00 59.41 6.07
N GLY A 69 26.68 59.65 6.08
CA GLY A 69 26.05 60.73 6.85
C GLY A 69 26.32 62.14 6.35
N ALA A 70 27.00 62.31 5.21
CA ALA A 70 27.24 63.61 4.62
C ALA A 70 26.05 64.09 3.76
N VAL A 71 25.83 65.40 3.73
CA VAL A 71 24.94 66.04 2.76
C VAL A 71 25.71 66.18 1.45
N LEU A 72 25.23 65.50 0.40
CA LEU A 72 25.74 65.69 -0.94
C LEU A 72 24.91 66.74 -1.67
N ARG A 73 25.62 67.69 -2.29
CA ARG A 73 25.01 68.71 -3.13
C ARG A 73 25.59 68.61 -4.52
N VAL A 74 24.74 68.63 -5.56
CA VAL A 74 25.21 68.86 -6.93
C VAL A 74 24.83 70.27 -7.35
N SER A 75 25.80 70.97 -7.93
CA SER A 75 25.60 72.26 -8.57
C SER A 75 25.86 72.12 -10.06
N VAL A 76 24.92 72.59 -10.87
CA VAL A 76 25.04 72.60 -12.33
C VAL A 76 24.95 74.05 -12.81
N THR A 77 26.02 74.52 -13.45
CA THR A 77 26.09 75.84 -14.08
C THR A 77 26.06 75.69 -15.59
N SER A 78 25.12 76.36 -16.24
CA SER A 78 24.96 76.36 -17.69
C SER A 78 25.37 77.71 -18.29
N GLY A 79 26.08 77.70 -19.42
CA GLY A 79 26.40 78.91 -20.20
C GLY A 79 27.14 80.02 -19.42
N GLY A 80 27.78 79.68 -18.29
CA GLY A 80 28.50 80.61 -17.42
C GLY A 80 27.64 81.62 -16.64
N THR A 81 26.30 81.53 -16.71
CA THR A 81 25.41 82.59 -16.17
C THR A 81 24.25 82.07 -15.32
N ARG A 82 23.84 80.80 -15.44
CA ARG A 82 22.74 80.23 -14.63
C ARG A 82 23.19 79.00 -13.87
N THR A 83 23.13 79.08 -12.53
CA THR A 83 23.43 77.97 -11.60
C THR A 83 22.14 77.49 -10.95
N ASP A 84 21.91 76.17 -10.99
CA ASP A 84 20.90 75.48 -10.20
C ASP A 84 21.59 74.45 -9.29
N SER A 85 21.05 74.18 -8.11
CA SER A 85 21.66 73.23 -7.18
C SER A 85 20.63 72.48 -6.36
N GLN A 86 20.87 71.18 -6.16
CA GLN A 86 20.05 70.31 -5.32
C GLN A 86 20.90 69.58 -4.28
N GLU A 87 20.27 69.27 -3.15
CA GLU A 87 20.88 68.55 -2.03
C GLU A 87 20.15 67.25 -1.77
N VAL A 88 20.90 66.20 -1.45
CA VAL A 88 20.39 64.96 -0.90
C VAL A 88 21.27 64.56 0.28
N THR A 89 20.66 64.20 1.40
CA THR A 89 21.37 63.65 2.54
C THR A 89 21.60 62.17 2.28
N LEU A 90 22.86 61.72 2.28
CA LEU A 90 23.15 60.30 2.23
C LEU A 90 22.75 59.66 3.55
N THR A 91 21.85 58.69 3.51
CA THR A 91 21.76 57.72 4.59
C THR A 91 23.01 56.86 4.53
N ALA A 92 23.62 56.59 5.69
CA ALA A 92 24.65 55.58 5.77
C ALA A 92 24.11 54.30 5.11
N ALA A 93 24.95 53.57 4.36
CA ALA A 93 24.65 52.16 4.15
C ALA A 93 24.38 51.57 5.55
N ALA A 94 23.36 50.71 5.68
CA ALA A 94 23.27 49.87 6.86
C ALA A 94 24.70 49.35 7.09
N ALA A 95 25.25 49.60 8.28
CA ALA A 95 26.58 49.12 8.61
C ALA A 95 26.61 47.65 8.19
N VAL A 96 27.62 47.24 7.42
CA VAL A 96 27.97 45.82 7.33
C VAL A 96 27.94 45.36 8.79
N PRO A 97 27.09 44.41 9.19
CA PRO A 97 27.08 43.96 10.57
C PRO A 97 28.53 43.65 10.90
N SER A 98 29.02 44.32 11.94
CA SER A 98 30.33 44.09 12.53
C SER A 98 30.58 42.58 12.55
N GLY A 99 31.80 42.18 12.21
CA GLY A 99 32.19 40.77 12.10
C GLY A 99 31.58 39.87 13.18
N GLY A 100 31.38 38.63 12.80
CA GLY A 100 30.77 37.62 13.63
C GLY A 100 30.73 36.30 12.88
N GLN A 101 30.59 35.23 13.63
CA GLN A 101 30.52 33.86 13.16
C GLN A 101 29.11 33.31 13.39
N ALA A 102 28.66 32.48 12.45
CA ALA A 102 27.45 31.70 12.61
C ALA A 102 27.87 30.26 12.87
N MET A 103 27.35 29.65 13.94
CA MET A 103 27.51 28.24 14.24
C MET A 103 26.27 27.46 13.81
N LEU A 104 26.38 26.15 13.71
CA LEU A 104 25.24 25.24 13.50
C LEU A 104 24.98 24.46 14.79
N ASP A 105 23.72 24.35 15.17
CA ASP A 105 23.28 23.38 16.16
C ASP A 105 23.58 21.97 15.64
N ALA A 106 24.05 21.09 16.52
CA ALA A 106 24.25 19.69 16.19
C ALA A 106 22.90 19.01 15.93
N MET A 107 22.86 18.13 14.94
CA MET A 107 21.67 17.30 14.72
C MET A 107 21.58 16.23 15.83
N PRO A 108 20.38 15.91 16.36
CA PRO A 108 20.21 14.93 17.42
C PRO A 108 20.61 13.50 17.02
N VAL A 109 20.68 13.23 15.71
CA VAL A 109 21.12 11.95 15.12
C VAL A 109 22.05 12.21 13.94
N ALA A 110 22.98 11.29 13.72
CA ALA A 110 23.87 11.30 12.56
C ALA A 110 23.86 9.92 11.88
N PRO A 111 23.72 9.84 10.54
CA PRO A 111 23.38 10.95 9.64
C PRO A 111 21.94 11.48 9.85
N ALA A 112 21.68 12.73 9.47
CA ALA A 112 20.33 13.32 9.47
C ALA A 112 19.65 13.05 8.13
N PHE A 113 18.43 12.49 8.16
CA PHE A 113 17.68 12.08 6.96
C PHE A 113 16.46 12.96 6.73
N PHE A 114 16.27 13.40 5.50
CA PHE A 114 15.07 14.14 5.10
C PHE A 114 14.40 13.44 3.92
N ASP A 115 13.09 13.24 4.04
CA ASP A 115 12.27 12.70 2.96
C ASP A 115 12.12 13.72 1.83
N SER A 116 12.24 13.23 0.59
CA SER A 116 12.17 14.02 -0.64
C SER A 116 10.75 14.34 -1.12
N GLY A 117 9.74 13.75 -0.49
CA GLY A 117 8.35 13.80 -0.89
C GLY A 117 8.03 12.94 -2.13
N ALA A 118 8.83 11.93 -2.44
CA ALA A 118 8.65 11.09 -3.62
C ALA A 118 7.27 10.42 -3.69
N ALA A 119 6.71 9.99 -2.56
CA ALA A 119 5.36 9.44 -2.48
C ALA A 119 4.26 10.43 -2.97
N PHE A 120 4.57 11.73 -3.04
CA PHE A 120 3.71 12.80 -3.57
C PHE A 120 4.17 13.30 -4.95
N GLY A 121 5.06 12.58 -5.64
CA GLY A 121 5.65 12.99 -6.92
C GLY A 121 6.64 14.15 -6.81
N ARG A 122 7.19 14.40 -5.62
CA ARG A 122 8.18 15.47 -5.36
C ARG A 122 9.61 14.90 -5.39
N ASN A 123 10.61 15.78 -5.38
CA ASN A 123 12.02 15.40 -5.48
C ASN A 123 12.93 16.22 -4.54
N ALA A 124 12.37 16.90 -3.55
CA ALA A 124 13.12 17.86 -2.75
C ALA A 124 12.58 17.99 -1.32
N ALA A 125 13.50 18.21 -0.40
CA ALA A 125 13.24 18.45 1.01
C ALA A 125 13.46 19.92 1.39
N THR A 126 12.90 20.31 2.53
CA THR A 126 13.22 21.55 3.23
C THR A 126 14.05 21.21 4.46
N LEU A 127 15.23 21.80 4.58
CA LEU A 127 16.16 21.56 5.68
C LEU A 127 16.10 22.74 6.64
N PRO A 128 15.46 22.61 7.81
CA PRO A 128 15.58 23.61 8.85
C PRO A 128 16.98 23.57 9.43
N LEU A 129 17.57 24.75 9.58
CA LEU A 129 18.90 24.94 10.18
C LEU A 129 18.80 26.03 11.24
N ALA A 130 19.52 25.84 12.33
CA ALA A 130 19.62 26.80 13.40
C ALA A 130 21.01 26.74 14.02
N GLY A 131 21.32 27.75 14.83
CA GLY A 131 22.53 27.74 15.62
C GLY A 131 22.73 29.02 16.40
N ASP A 132 23.84 29.07 17.11
CA ASP A 132 24.29 30.26 17.81
C ASP A 132 25.03 31.21 16.85
N THR A 133 25.05 32.49 17.20
CA THR A 133 25.84 33.50 16.49
C THR A 133 26.21 34.66 17.42
N ASP A 134 27.39 35.22 17.26
CA ASP A 134 27.82 36.46 17.92
C ASP A 134 27.58 37.71 17.04
N ALA A 135 26.96 37.54 15.87
CA ALA A 135 26.58 38.63 15.00
C ALA A 135 25.50 39.51 15.65
N ALA A 136 25.52 40.80 15.32
CA ALA A 136 24.51 41.74 15.79
C ALA A 136 23.11 41.36 15.28
N ASP A 137 22.09 41.59 16.11
CA ASP A 137 20.69 41.37 15.75
C ASP A 137 20.33 42.04 14.41
N GLY A 138 19.64 41.29 13.54
CA GLY A 138 19.31 41.69 12.17
C GLY A 138 20.38 41.36 11.12
N ALA A 139 21.57 40.86 11.51
CA ALA A 139 22.56 40.36 10.57
C ALA A 139 22.02 39.15 9.80
N VAL A 140 22.22 39.11 8.48
CA VAL A 140 21.78 37.99 7.63
C VAL A 140 22.75 36.83 7.77
N ILE A 141 22.21 35.64 8.01
CA ILE A 141 22.95 34.38 7.96
C ILE A 141 22.70 33.73 6.60
N GLU A 142 23.78 33.45 5.89
CA GLU A 142 23.76 32.70 4.64
C GLU A 142 24.15 31.25 4.90
N GLY A 143 23.60 30.34 4.10
CA GLY A 143 24.00 28.95 4.08
C GLY A 143 24.19 28.42 2.67
N ARG A 144 24.92 27.32 2.56
CA ARG A 144 25.06 26.50 1.36
C ARG A 144 25.21 25.03 1.72
N LEU A 145 25.06 24.16 0.73
CA LEU A 145 25.30 22.73 0.85
C LEU A 145 26.52 22.33 0.03
N VAL A 146 27.32 21.45 0.61
CA VAL A 146 28.50 20.86 -0.02
C VAL A 146 28.46 19.34 0.12
N ARG A 147 29.15 18.62 -0.75
CA ARG A 147 29.36 17.18 -0.56
C ARG A 147 30.20 16.91 0.68
N ALA A 148 29.79 15.95 1.50
CA ALA A 148 30.48 15.60 2.74
C ALA A 148 31.92 15.08 2.48
N ASP A 149 32.10 14.30 1.43
CA ASP A 149 33.35 13.61 1.10
C ASP A 149 34.42 14.51 0.46
N THR A 150 34.00 15.42 -0.41
CA THR A 150 34.89 16.22 -1.26
C THR A 150 34.86 17.70 -0.91
N GLY A 151 33.84 18.16 -0.18
CA GLY A 151 33.58 19.59 0.03
C GLY A 151 33.17 20.34 -1.23
N ALA A 152 32.88 19.63 -2.34
CA ALA A 152 32.43 20.25 -3.57
C ALA A 152 31.07 20.93 -3.36
N GLU A 153 30.90 22.12 -3.93
CA GLU A 153 29.66 22.87 -3.83
C GLU A 153 28.50 22.12 -4.51
N VAL A 154 27.37 22.02 -3.80
CA VAL A 154 26.11 21.44 -4.29
C VAL A 154 25.06 22.52 -4.47
N SER A 155 25.06 23.53 -3.60
CA SER A 155 24.19 24.69 -3.73
C SER A 155 24.97 25.98 -3.45
N PRO A 156 24.55 27.12 -4.04
CA PRO A 156 25.20 28.40 -3.78
C PRO A 156 24.82 28.94 -2.40
N TRP A 157 25.58 29.94 -1.95
CA TRP A 157 25.23 30.75 -0.79
C TRP A 157 23.88 31.44 -0.98
N SER A 158 22.98 31.28 -0.02
CA SER A 158 21.67 31.93 0.02
C SER A 158 21.33 32.36 1.45
N ALA A 159 20.58 33.46 1.58
CA ALA A 159 20.07 33.89 2.88
C ALA A 159 19.14 32.81 3.47
N LEU A 160 19.39 32.44 4.73
CA LEU A 160 18.60 31.46 5.48
C LEU A 160 17.72 32.11 6.54
N GLY A 161 18.28 33.10 7.25
CA GLY A 161 17.63 33.76 8.38
C GLY A 161 18.42 34.95 8.86
N THR A 162 18.03 35.51 10.00
CA THR A 162 18.71 36.63 10.63
C THR A 162 19.08 36.32 12.07
N ALA A 163 20.20 36.87 12.54
CA ALA A 163 20.60 36.84 13.94
C ALA A 163 19.55 37.56 14.80
N GLN A 164 19.16 36.95 15.91
CA GLN A 164 18.27 37.52 16.91
C GLN A 164 18.59 36.93 18.29
N GLY A 165 18.97 37.77 19.25
CA GLY A 165 19.25 37.36 20.63
C GLY A 165 20.41 36.37 20.76
N GLY A 166 21.41 36.46 19.88
CA GLY A 166 22.55 35.53 19.85
C GLY A 166 22.28 34.16 19.22
N ARG A 167 21.10 33.98 18.62
CA ARG A 167 20.75 32.77 17.84
C ARG A 167 20.32 33.15 16.44
N TRP A 168 20.24 32.16 15.57
CA TRP A 168 19.59 32.28 14.28
C TRP A 168 18.87 30.97 13.95
N SER A 169 17.83 31.07 13.13
CA SER A 169 17.18 29.92 12.52
C SER A 169 16.69 30.29 11.14
N GLY A 170 16.58 29.28 10.28
CA GLY A 170 16.21 29.43 8.88
C GLY A 170 15.91 28.09 8.24
N SER A 171 15.62 28.09 6.95
CA SER A 171 15.43 26.84 6.22
C SER A 171 16.00 26.93 4.82
N TYR A 172 16.71 25.87 4.42
CA TYR A 172 17.14 25.66 3.05
C TYR A 172 16.06 24.85 2.32
N ALA A 173 15.21 25.52 1.54
CA ALA A 173 14.13 24.89 0.80
C ALA A 173 14.62 24.32 -0.55
N GLY A 174 13.92 23.30 -1.05
CA GLY A 174 14.12 22.80 -2.41
C GLY A 174 15.42 22.02 -2.61
N VAL A 175 15.95 21.39 -1.55
CA VAL A 175 17.15 20.57 -1.66
C VAL A 175 16.78 19.26 -2.32
N ALA A 176 17.28 19.04 -3.54
CA ALA A 176 16.97 17.85 -4.31
C ALA A 176 17.57 16.57 -3.71
N ARG A 177 16.98 15.41 -4.03
CA ARG A 177 17.61 14.10 -3.76
C ARG A 177 19.04 14.05 -4.29
N SER A 178 19.90 13.37 -3.53
CA SER A 178 21.33 13.32 -3.83
C SER A 178 21.88 11.93 -3.56
N PRO A 179 22.72 11.37 -4.46
CA PRO A 179 23.47 10.15 -4.18
C PRO A 179 24.62 10.38 -3.20
N HIS A 180 24.91 11.63 -2.86
CA HIS A 180 26.00 11.99 -1.95
C HIS A 180 25.44 12.48 -0.62
N SER A 181 26.10 12.09 0.47
CA SER A 181 25.97 12.78 1.75
C SER A 181 26.36 14.25 1.61
N LEU A 182 25.59 15.13 2.22
CA LEU A 182 25.78 16.57 2.19
C LEU A 182 26.23 17.07 3.56
N ARG A 183 26.82 18.26 3.60
CA ARG A 183 27.03 19.05 4.81
C ARG A 183 26.57 20.47 4.57
N ALA A 184 25.97 21.07 5.60
CA ALA A 184 25.65 22.49 5.59
C ALA A 184 26.90 23.32 5.94
N GLU A 185 27.10 24.41 5.23
CA GLU A 185 28.02 25.47 5.61
C GLU A 185 27.24 26.76 5.84
N VAL A 186 27.57 27.49 6.90
CA VAL A 186 26.91 28.75 7.25
C VAL A 186 27.94 29.87 7.46
N ARG A 187 27.52 31.10 7.20
CA ARG A 187 28.31 32.30 7.48
C ARG A 187 27.40 33.51 7.72
N VAL A 188 27.94 34.52 8.37
CA VAL A 188 27.30 35.85 8.42
C VAL A 188 27.58 36.57 7.10
N ALA A 189 26.54 37.09 6.45
CA ALA A 189 26.65 37.76 5.15
C ALA A 189 27.64 38.93 5.19
N GLY A 190 28.65 38.91 4.32
CA GLY A 190 29.69 39.95 4.25
C GLY A 190 30.73 39.92 5.38
N SER A 191 30.69 38.94 6.28
CA SER A 191 31.71 38.75 7.32
C SER A 191 33.04 38.26 6.73
N PRO A 192 34.19 38.74 7.24
CA PRO A 192 35.51 38.21 6.87
C PRO A 192 35.83 36.85 7.53
N GLU A 193 35.04 36.42 8.51
CA GLU A 193 35.22 35.14 9.20
C GLU A 193 34.93 33.95 8.25
N PRO A 194 35.63 32.82 8.40
CA PRO A 194 35.40 31.65 7.55
C PRO A 194 34.01 31.05 7.80
N ALA A 195 33.45 30.45 6.76
CA ALA A 195 32.25 29.64 6.88
C ALA A 195 32.45 28.48 7.85
N VAL A 196 31.44 28.20 8.67
CA VAL A 196 31.41 27.05 9.57
C VAL A 196 30.69 25.92 8.87
N ARG A 197 31.33 24.75 8.83
CA ARG A 197 30.74 23.52 8.30
C ARG A 197 30.18 22.68 9.45
N GLY A 198 28.95 22.19 9.30
CA GLY A 198 28.35 21.22 10.20
C GLY A 198 29.15 19.91 10.28
N ALA A 199 29.08 19.22 11.41
CA ALA A 199 29.82 17.98 11.62
C ALA A 199 29.09 16.76 11.03
N GLU A 200 27.78 16.87 10.89
CA GLU A 200 26.83 15.80 10.61
C GLU A 200 26.54 15.71 9.12
N ASP A 201 26.54 14.49 8.61
CA ASP A 201 26.15 14.20 7.24
C ASP A 201 24.62 14.30 7.10
N ILE A 202 24.17 14.96 6.05
CA ILE A 202 22.77 15.17 5.70
C ILE A 202 22.45 14.35 4.45
N MET A 203 21.40 13.52 4.51
CA MET A 203 20.93 12.72 3.39
C MET A 203 19.53 13.15 2.97
N ILE A 204 19.35 13.39 1.68
CA ILE A 204 18.06 13.69 1.07
C ILE A 204 17.64 12.48 0.23
N GLY A 205 16.60 11.80 0.68
CA GLY A 205 16.21 10.51 0.14
C GLY A 205 14.77 10.17 0.51
N HIS A 206 14.57 8.96 1.04
CA HIS A 206 13.25 8.43 1.37
C HIS A 206 13.23 7.91 2.79
N VAL A 207 12.26 8.36 3.58
CA VAL A 207 12.08 7.91 4.97
C VAL A 207 10.82 7.06 5.04
N ILE A 208 11.01 5.76 5.24
CA ILE A 208 9.97 4.75 5.21
C ILE A 208 9.79 4.20 6.61
N VAL A 209 8.60 4.30 7.19
CA VAL A 209 8.25 3.56 8.39
C VAL A 209 7.56 2.26 8.01
N LEU A 210 8.09 1.14 8.48
CA LEU A 210 7.52 -0.18 8.25
C LEU A 210 6.87 -0.70 9.53
N ILE A 211 5.54 -0.72 9.53
CA ILE A 211 4.76 -1.42 10.54
C ILE A 211 4.44 -2.83 10.04
N GLY A 212 4.52 -3.79 10.95
CA GLY A 212 4.33 -5.19 10.64
C GLY A 212 4.45 -6.05 11.89
N GLN A 213 4.40 -7.36 11.69
CA GLN A 213 4.42 -8.35 12.77
C GLN A 213 5.65 -9.26 12.66
N SER A 214 5.48 -10.58 12.76
CA SER A 214 6.58 -11.53 12.85
C SER A 214 7.50 -11.51 11.64
N GLU A 215 6.98 -11.34 10.43
CA GLU A 215 7.81 -11.44 9.23
C GLU A 215 8.75 -10.25 9.03
N GLU A 216 8.26 -9.03 9.24
CA GLU A 216 9.11 -7.83 9.25
C GLU A 216 10.05 -7.89 10.46
N ALA A 217 9.56 -8.33 11.62
CA ALA A 217 10.41 -8.52 12.79
C ALA A 217 11.57 -9.50 12.52
N TYR A 218 11.36 -10.56 11.72
CA TYR A 218 12.41 -11.50 11.32
C TYR A 218 13.45 -10.83 10.41
N MET A 219 13.04 -9.87 9.58
CA MET A 219 13.96 -9.12 8.74
C MET A 219 14.89 -8.23 9.57
N PHE A 220 14.41 -7.65 10.67
CA PHE A 220 15.17 -6.71 11.50
C PHE A 220 15.97 -7.32 12.65
N GLY A 221 15.61 -8.54 13.09
CA GLY A 221 16.16 -9.19 14.30
C GLY A 221 17.33 -10.15 14.02
N PRO A 222 18.60 -9.78 14.31
CA PRO A 222 19.76 -10.65 14.19
C PRO A 222 19.63 -12.03 14.85
N SER A 223 18.94 -12.16 15.99
CA SER A 223 18.77 -13.45 16.66
C SER A 223 17.91 -14.43 15.85
N LEU A 224 17.17 -13.90 14.87
CA LEU A 224 16.22 -14.62 14.03
C LEU A 224 16.72 -14.86 12.63
N ASP A 225 17.86 -14.26 12.30
CA ASP A 225 18.52 -14.46 11.04
C ASP A 225 19.36 -15.73 11.08
N GLY A 226 18.90 -16.77 10.38
CA GLY A 226 19.65 -17.99 10.14
C GLY A 226 20.38 -17.99 8.79
N GLY A 227 20.30 -16.89 8.04
CA GLY A 227 20.89 -16.74 6.72
C GLY A 227 22.34 -16.24 6.76
N THR A 228 23.04 -16.38 5.65
CA THR A 228 24.33 -15.70 5.45
C THR A 228 24.09 -14.43 4.65
N PRO A 229 24.43 -13.24 5.16
CA PRO A 229 24.28 -12.00 4.40
C PRO A 229 25.15 -11.99 3.15
N GLU A 230 24.57 -11.53 2.05
CA GLU A 230 25.30 -11.22 0.82
C GLU A 230 26.17 -9.96 0.98
N PRO A 231 27.27 -9.81 0.21
CA PRO A 231 28.03 -8.58 0.17
C PRO A 231 27.14 -7.40 -0.25
N VAL A 232 27.20 -6.29 0.48
CA VAL A 232 26.44 -5.07 0.16
C VAL A 232 27.13 -4.29 -0.95
N ALA A 233 26.41 -4.03 -2.03
CA ALA A 233 26.90 -3.39 -3.25
C ALA A 233 27.08 -1.87 -3.09
N ASP A 234 26.10 -1.17 -2.49
CA ASP A 234 26.17 0.25 -2.15
C ASP A 234 25.93 0.45 -0.64
N PRO A 235 26.98 0.65 0.17
CA PRO A 235 26.86 0.90 1.61
C PRO A 235 26.07 2.16 1.99
N ALA A 236 25.81 3.08 1.04
CA ALA A 236 25.01 4.28 1.27
C ALA A 236 23.53 4.10 0.92
N ALA A 237 23.14 3.02 0.22
CA ALA A 237 21.78 2.83 -0.25
C ALA A 237 20.77 2.74 0.89
N LEU A 238 21.04 1.92 1.92
CA LEU A 238 20.10 1.65 3.00
C LEU A 238 20.68 1.96 4.38
N HIS A 239 19.90 2.69 5.16
CA HIS A 239 20.09 2.88 6.59
C HIS A 239 18.86 2.38 7.35
N VAL A 240 19.05 1.95 8.60
CA VAL A 240 18.00 1.43 9.45
C VAL A 240 17.97 2.19 10.77
N MET A 241 16.77 2.57 11.21
CA MET A 241 16.48 3.05 12.56
C MET A 241 15.59 2.02 13.26
N THR A 242 15.93 1.62 14.48
CA THR A 242 15.27 0.52 15.19
C THR A 242 15.15 0.81 16.68
N HIS A 243 14.12 0.26 17.31
CA HIS A 243 13.99 0.23 18.77
C HIS A 243 14.65 -1.01 19.41
N ARG A 244 15.11 -1.98 18.61
CA ARG A 244 15.67 -3.24 19.11
C ARG A 244 17.10 -3.04 19.64
N THR A 245 17.36 -3.43 20.89
CA THR A 245 18.65 -3.25 21.57
C THR A 245 19.59 -4.46 21.46
N ASP A 246 19.06 -5.68 21.25
CA ASP A 246 19.83 -6.93 21.26
C ASP A 246 19.59 -7.86 20.03
N GLY A 247 18.69 -7.46 19.13
CA GLY A 247 18.31 -8.27 17.97
C GLY A 247 17.38 -9.46 18.25
N GLY A 248 16.74 -9.53 19.43
CA GLY A 248 15.86 -10.62 19.90
C GLY A 248 14.42 -10.69 19.32
N TYR A 249 13.74 -11.83 19.56
CA TYR A 249 12.31 -12.11 19.29
C TYR A 249 11.39 -11.53 20.39
N ALA A 250 11.19 -10.20 20.40
CA ALA A 250 10.27 -9.44 21.28
C ALA A 250 10.59 -9.51 22.81
N ALA A 251 10.16 -8.61 23.72
CA ALA A 251 9.02 -7.69 23.75
C ALA A 251 9.22 -6.47 24.70
N THR A 252 10.45 -6.01 24.96
CA THR A 252 10.66 -4.81 25.80
C THR A 252 11.55 -3.83 25.06
N ALA A 253 10.94 -3.05 24.17
CA ALA A 253 11.55 -1.78 23.81
C ALA A 253 11.69 -0.97 25.11
N SER A 254 12.84 -0.31 25.28
CA SER A 254 13.05 0.59 26.41
C SER A 254 12.85 2.02 25.94
N GLU A 255 12.29 2.86 26.80
CA GLU A 255 12.14 4.29 26.54
C GLU A 255 13.38 4.90 25.89
N GLY A 256 13.18 5.55 24.74
CA GLY A 256 14.25 6.22 23.98
C GLY A 256 15.19 5.30 23.19
N ALA A 257 14.87 4.02 22.99
CA ALA A 257 15.74 3.07 22.28
C ALA A 257 16.14 3.52 20.86
N TYR A 258 15.23 4.16 20.11
CA TYR A 258 15.55 4.70 18.78
C TYR A 258 16.69 5.72 18.83
N ALA A 259 16.65 6.64 19.79
CA ALA A 259 17.69 7.65 19.96
C ALA A 259 19.01 7.01 20.41
N ALA A 260 18.96 6.02 21.31
CA ALA A 260 20.15 5.30 21.78
C ALA A 260 20.83 4.49 20.68
N ASN A 261 20.06 3.87 19.78
CA ASN A 261 20.58 3.07 18.68
C ASN A 261 21.03 3.92 17.48
N GLY A 262 20.40 5.09 17.28
CA GLY A 262 20.68 5.99 16.16
C GLY A 262 20.29 5.40 14.80
N ILE A 263 20.87 5.97 13.74
CA ILE A 263 20.68 5.55 12.35
C ILE A 263 21.89 4.75 11.90
N MET A 264 21.67 3.50 11.50
CA MET A 264 22.73 2.54 11.18
C MET A 264 22.80 2.28 9.68
N ALA A 265 23.96 2.48 9.06
CA ALA A 265 24.18 2.07 7.67
C ALA A 265 24.23 0.54 7.54
N VAL A 266 23.57 0.00 6.51
CA VAL A 266 23.66 -1.41 6.14
C VAL A 266 24.86 -1.59 5.22
N THR A 267 25.91 -2.25 5.72
CA THR A 267 27.18 -2.43 5.01
C THR A 267 27.62 -3.89 5.02
N THR A 268 28.60 -4.28 4.20
CA THR A 268 29.17 -5.64 4.26
C THR A 268 29.78 -5.97 5.63
N ALA A 269 30.33 -4.98 6.33
CA ALA A 269 30.90 -5.17 7.67
C ALA A 269 29.82 -5.22 8.77
N THR A 270 28.70 -4.53 8.54
CA THR A 270 27.58 -4.42 9.46
C THR A 270 26.25 -4.60 8.71
N PRO A 271 25.98 -5.80 8.15
CA PRO A 271 24.80 -6.02 7.32
C PRO A 271 23.51 -6.06 8.15
N ARG A 272 23.66 -6.17 9.48
CA ARG A 272 22.61 -6.37 10.48
C ARG A 272 21.90 -7.71 10.37
N THR A 273 21.31 -8.02 9.21
CA THR A 273 20.76 -9.35 8.88
C THR A 273 20.97 -9.64 7.39
N SER A 274 20.81 -10.90 6.99
CA SER A 274 20.80 -11.34 5.60
C SER A 274 19.66 -10.69 4.81
N SER A 275 18.54 -10.40 5.49
CA SER A 275 17.40 -9.70 4.92
C SER A 275 17.71 -8.22 4.64
N MET A 276 18.39 -7.52 5.54
CA MET A 276 18.78 -6.13 5.32
C MET A 276 19.83 -5.99 4.21
N ALA A 277 20.78 -6.92 4.11
CA ALA A 277 21.72 -6.95 2.99
C ALA A 277 21.01 -7.13 1.64
N ALA A 278 20.08 -8.10 1.55
CA ALA A 278 19.26 -8.34 0.37
C ALA A 278 18.37 -7.13 0.00
N LEU A 279 17.74 -6.51 1.01
CA LEU A 279 16.94 -5.30 0.83
C LEU A 279 17.79 -4.14 0.27
N SER A 280 18.98 -3.92 0.85
CA SER A 280 19.92 -2.88 0.43
C SER A 280 20.37 -3.08 -1.02
N ASN A 281 20.75 -4.30 -1.39
CA ASN A 281 21.20 -4.63 -2.74
C ASN A 281 20.07 -4.48 -3.77
N PHE A 282 18.85 -4.91 -3.42
CA PHE A 282 17.70 -4.73 -4.29
C PHE A 282 17.40 -3.26 -4.57
N LEU A 283 17.44 -2.41 -3.54
CA LEU A 283 17.28 -0.96 -3.68
C LEU A 283 18.42 -0.36 -4.52
N ALA A 284 19.66 -0.76 -4.29
CA ALA A 284 20.82 -0.27 -5.04
C ALA A 284 20.75 -0.62 -6.53
N ALA A 285 20.25 -1.81 -6.87
CA ALA A 285 20.07 -2.26 -8.25
C ALA A 285 18.90 -1.53 -8.95
N ASN A 286 17.76 -1.42 -8.26
CA ASN A 286 16.51 -0.95 -8.87
C ASN A 286 16.24 0.56 -8.70
N ALA A 287 16.96 1.25 -7.81
CA ALA A 287 16.91 2.70 -7.62
C ALA A 287 18.33 3.27 -7.36
N PRO A 288 19.25 3.15 -8.34
CA PRO A 288 20.65 3.48 -8.14
C PRO A 288 20.84 4.95 -7.78
N GLY A 289 21.56 5.20 -6.68
CA GLY A 289 21.85 6.55 -6.18
C GLY A 289 20.77 7.14 -5.27
N ASP A 290 19.61 6.52 -5.12
CA ASP A 290 18.66 6.89 -4.07
C ASP A 290 19.17 6.45 -2.68
N ARG A 291 18.70 7.13 -1.65
CA ARG A 291 19.08 6.92 -0.24
C ARG A 291 17.84 6.63 0.58
N PHE A 292 17.88 5.56 1.37
CA PHE A 292 16.72 5.07 2.09
C PHE A 292 17.02 4.97 3.57
N LEU A 293 16.12 5.52 4.39
CA LEU A 293 16.02 5.24 5.81
C LEU A 293 14.79 4.36 6.03
N LEU A 294 15.01 3.13 6.47
CA LEU A 294 13.95 2.22 6.89
C LEU A 294 13.82 2.25 8.41
N VAL A 295 12.69 2.73 8.89
CA VAL A 295 12.33 2.78 10.31
C VAL A 295 11.54 1.51 10.65
N ASP A 296 12.09 0.73 11.56
CA ASP A 296 11.53 -0.52 12.04
C ASP A 296 10.51 -0.28 13.15
N ALA A 297 9.23 -0.34 12.82
CA ALA A 297 8.11 -0.29 13.76
C ALA A 297 7.38 -1.65 13.81
N SER A 298 8.11 -2.75 13.63
CA SER A 298 7.56 -4.11 13.58
C SER A 298 7.66 -4.83 14.92
N VAL A 299 6.62 -5.55 15.36
CA VAL A 299 6.66 -6.38 16.58
C VAL A 299 5.95 -7.72 16.35
N ALA A 300 6.69 -8.82 16.50
CA ALA A 300 6.15 -10.17 16.31
C ALA A 300 5.01 -10.49 17.28
N GLY A 301 4.01 -11.26 16.83
CA GLY A 301 2.92 -11.76 17.70
C GLY A 301 1.96 -10.69 18.25
N THR A 302 1.81 -9.56 17.55
CA THR A 302 0.93 -8.46 17.96
C THR A 302 -0.16 -8.20 16.91
N SER A 303 -1.06 -7.24 17.15
CA SER A 303 -2.03 -6.69 16.20
C SER A 303 -1.95 -5.16 16.11
N TYR A 304 -2.62 -4.55 15.12
CA TYR A 304 -2.78 -3.09 15.07
C TYR A 304 -3.31 -2.47 16.35
N TRP A 305 -4.24 -3.18 17.01
CA TRP A 305 -4.76 -2.74 18.29
C TRP A 305 -3.68 -2.71 19.37
N ASN A 306 -2.82 -3.73 19.44
CA ASN A 306 -1.71 -3.72 20.40
C ASN A 306 -0.73 -2.56 20.17
N LEU A 307 -0.65 -2.00 18.96
CA LEU A 307 0.17 -0.81 18.69
C LEU A 307 -0.55 0.48 19.10
N ALA A 308 -1.82 0.61 18.74
CA ALA A 308 -2.54 1.87 18.83
C ALA A 308 -3.46 1.99 20.06
N SER A 309 -3.34 1.08 21.02
CA SER A 309 -4.07 1.12 22.29
C SER A 309 -3.16 0.69 23.42
N ASP A 310 -3.31 1.38 24.55
CA ASP A 310 -2.55 1.14 25.78
C ASP A 310 -3.31 0.17 26.73
N ASP A 311 -4.36 -0.48 26.23
CA ASP A 311 -5.13 -1.48 26.96
C ASP A 311 -4.32 -2.81 27.11
N PRO A 312 -4.42 -3.49 28.26
CA PRO A 312 -3.68 -4.74 28.48
C PRO A 312 -4.13 -5.85 27.53
N ALA A 313 -3.22 -6.74 27.14
CA ALA A 313 -3.55 -7.89 26.29
C ALA A 313 -4.75 -8.67 26.84
N ALA A 314 -5.68 -9.02 25.94
CA ALA A 314 -6.90 -9.70 26.32
C ALA A 314 -6.78 -11.23 26.32
N ALA A 315 -5.62 -11.79 25.94
CA ALA A 315 -5.30 -13.21 26.04
C ALA A 315 -3.81 -13.45 26.30
N ALA A 316 -3.47 -14.57 26.97
CA ALA A 316 -2.09 -14.93 27.29
C ALA A 316 -1.21 -15.26 26.06
N SER A 317 -1.83 -15.47 24.89
CA SER A 317 -1.16 -15.69 23.60
C SER A 317 -0.84 -14.40 22.84
N GLU A 318 -1.41 -13.27 23.27
CA GLU A 318 -1.08 -11.94 22.76
C GLU A 318 0.05 -11.39 23.64
N GLN A 319 1.06 -10.77 23.03
CA GLN A 319 1.99 -9.98 23.83
C GLN A 319 1.21 -8.83 24.48
N SER A 320 1.38 -8.68 25.80
CA SER A 320 0.80 -7.60 26.56
C SER A 320 1.46 -6.29 26.17
N ASP A 321 0.79 -5.61 25.23
CA ASP A 321 0.96 -4.20 24.92
C ASP A 321 2.24 -3.86 24.14
N ARG A 322 2.08 -3.23 22.97
CA ARG A 322 3.20 -2.54 22.34
C ARG A 322 3.12 -1.10 22.81
N ASP A 323 4.15 -0.64 23.49
CA ASP A 323 4.24 0.78 23.77
C ASP A 323 4.29 1.56 22.43
N TRP A 324 3.30 2.45 22.25
CA TRP A 324 3.16 3.29 21.06
C TRP A 324 4.41 4.13 20.82
N THR A 325 4.98 4.69 21.88
CA THR A 325 6.17 5.55 21.82
C THR A 325 7.39 4.73 21.45
N ASP A 326 7.65 3.65 22.18
CA ASP A 326 8.89 2.89 22.04
C ASP A 326 8.93 2.05 20.78
N SER A 327 7.78 1.62 20.26
CA SER A 327 7.71 0.77 19.07
C SER A 327 7.33 1.54 17.80
N PHE A 328 6.98 2.83 17.87
CA PHE A 328 6.62 3.62 16.69
C PHE A 328 6.85 5.14 16.83
N ALA A 329 6.15 5.83 17.73
CA ALA A 329 6.10 7.29 17.74
C ALA A 329 7.44 7.94 18.08
N GLY A 330 8.25 7.33 18.95
CA GLY A 330 9.57 7.84 19.33
C GLY A 330 10.53 7.96 18.14
N ALA A 331 10.39 7.11 17.11
CA ALA A 331 11.16 7.29 15.87
C ALA A 331 10.71 8.51 15.06
N VAL A 332 9.39 8.74 14.98
CA VAL A 332 8.81 9.90 14.29
C VAL A 332 9.18 11.19 15.02
N GLU A 333 9.11 11.19 16.35
CA GLU A 333 9.52 12.31 17.20
C GLU A 333 11.01 12.62 17.05
N LEU A 334 11.86 11.59 16.96
CA LEU A 334 13.29 11.77 16.70
C LEU A 334 13.56 12.43 15.35
N LEU A 335 12.85 12.04 14.29
CA LEU A 335 12.94 12.71 12.98
C LEU A 335 12.49 14.19 13.08
N ARG A 336 11.37 14.44 13.76
CA ARG A 336 10.81 15.79 13.93
C ARG A 336 11.67 16.71 14.78
N SER A 337 12.49 16.15 15.69
CA SER A 337 13.41 16.93 16.51
C SER A 337 14.41 17.77 15.71
N TYR A 338 14.66 17.39 14.44
CA TYR A 338 15.44 18.16 13.47
C TYR A 338 14.64 18.52 12.21
N GLY A 339 13.32 18.49 12.31
CA GLY A 339 12.37 18.96 11.28
C GLY A 339 12.19 18.05 10.07
N ALA A 340 12.59 16.78 10.16
CA ALA A 340 12.24 15.76 9.20
C ALA A 340 10.87 15.11 9.53
N GLU A 341 10.28 14.49 8.53
CA GLU A 341 9.02 13.74 8.62
C GLU A 341 9.18 12.47 7.76
N PRO A 342 8.54 11.34 8.12
CA PRO A 342 8.40 10.21 7.20
C PRO A 342 7.73 10.61 5.89
N GLY A 343 8.13 9.98 4.78
CA GLY A 343 7.42 10.11 3.50
C GLY A 343 6.37 9.02 3.27
N LEU A 344 6.62 7.83 3.83
CA LEU A 344 5.81 6.63 3.60
C LEU A 344 5.67 5.81 4.88
N LEU A 345 4.45 5.52 5.29
CA LEU A 345 4.08 4.49 6.25
C LEU A 345 3.65 3.25 5.48
N MET A 346 4.50 2.23 5.47
CA MET A 346 4.20 0.96 4.84
C MET A 346 3.63 -0.02 5.85
N SER A 347 2.56 -0.72 5.47
CA SER A 347 2.00 -1.82 6.25
C SER A 347 1.83 -3.09 5.45
N THR A 348 2.23 -4.21 6.06
CA THR A 348 1.88 -5.57 5.62
C THR A 348 0.94 -6.27 6.56
N TRP A 349 0.42 -5.61 7.60
CA TRP A 349 -0.28 -6.24 8.73
C TRP A 349 -1.72 -6.67 8.41
N THR A 350 -1.87 -7.27 7.24
CA THR A 350 -3.07 -7.81 6.63
C THR A 350 -3.40 -9.22 7.13
N ALA A 351 -2.85 -9.60 8.29
CA ALA A 351 -3.24 -10.80 9.02
C ALA A 351 -4.72 -10.62 9.34
N ALA A 352 -5.59 -11.45 8.77
CA ALA A 352 -6.91 -11.58 9.37
C ALA A 352 -6.69 -12.15 10.78
N PRO A 353 -7.07 -11.45 11.88
CA PRO A 353 -6.98 -12.00 13.21
C PRO A 353 -7.53 -13.42 13.24
N ALA A 354 -6.93 -14.27 14.07
CA ALA A 354 -7.38 -15.64 14.29
C ALA A 354 -8.78 -15.71 14.93
N THR A 355 -9.37 -14.57 15.29
CA THR A 355 -10.64 -14.48 16.00
C THR A 355 -11.66 -13.62 15.25
N THR A 356 -12.69 -14.31 14.73
CA THR A 356 -14.07 -13.86 14.45
C THR A 356 -14.32 -12.86 13.30
N ASN A 357 -15.10 -13.23 12.27
CA ASN A 357 -16.12 -12.39 11.59
C ASN A 357 -15.78 -10.98 11.01
N ASP A 358 -14.56 -10.67 10.62
CA ASP A 358 -14.09 -9.27 10.59
C ASP A 358 -14.35 -8.45 9.31
N GLY A 359 -15.10 -7.35 9.48
CA GLY A 359 -15.05 -6.14 8.67
C GLY A 359 -13.70 -5.43 8.80
N TYR A 360 -12.65 -6.01 8.23
CA TYR A 360 -11.27 -5.54 8.33
C TYR A 360 -11.13 -4.05 7.96
N ARG A 361 -11.76 -3.64 6.86
CA ARG A 361 -11.86 -2.24 6.43
C ARG A 361 -12.50 -1.36 7.51
N GLN A 362 -13.67 -1.77 8.03
CA GLN A 362 -14.42 -1.05 9.06
C GLN A 362 -13.61 -0.81 10.35
N ARG A 363 -12.70 -1.73 10.69
CA ARG A 363 -11.86 -1.64 11.89
C ARG A 363 -10.63 -0.77 11.68
N LEU A 364 -10.00 -0.81 10.51
CA LEU A 364 -8.80 0.00 10.24
C LEU A 364 -9.12 1.42 9.81
N TYR A 365 -10.30 1.66 9.24
CA TYR A 365 -10.67 2.98 8.71
C TYR A 365 -10.42 4.12 9.72
N PRO A 366 -10.78 3.99 11.02
CA PRO A 366 -10.46 5.01 12.03
C PRO A 366 -8.98 5.31 12.18
N LEU A 367 -8.13 4.29 12.20
CA LEU A 367 -6.70 4.44 12.44
C LEU A 367 -5.99 5.27 11.36
N PHE A 368 -6.49 5.20 10.12
CA PHE A 368 -5.94 5.89 8.96
C PHE A 368 -6.67 7.17 8.55
N THR A 369 -7.83 7.48 9.15
CA THR A 369 -8.64 8.64 8.74
C THR A 369 -9.11 9.51 9.88
N GLY A 370 -9.15 8.99 11.12
CA GLY A 370 -9.84 9.61 12.25
C GLY A 370 -11.37 9.58 12.15
N ARG A 371 -11.95 8.77 11.25
CA ARG A 371 -13.40 8.61 11.03
C ARG A 371 -13.80 7.14 10.99
N TYR A 372 -15.07 6.85 11.19
CA TYR A 372 -15.63 5.55 10.83
C TYR A 372 -15.76 5.41 9.30
N ALA A 373 -15.78 4.18 8.79
CA ALA A 373 -15.96 3.91 7.37
C ALA A 373 -17.33 4.43 6.87
N PRO A 374 -17.48 4.76 5.58
CA PRO A 374 -18.74 5.27 5.02
C PRO A 374 -19.95 4.37 5.34
N GLU A 375 -19.78 3.05 5.26
CA GLU A 375 -20.82 2.07 5.58
C GLU A 375 -21.21 2.02 7.07
N GLN A 376 -20.37 2.55 7.96
CA GLN A 376 -20.65 2.75 9.39
C GLN A 376 -21.24 4.14 9.70
N GLY A 377 -21.51 4.96 8.67
CA GLY A 377 -22.08 6.31 8.80
C GLY A 377 -21.07 7.44 8.77
N GLY A 378 -19.76 7.16 8.66
CA GLY A 378 -18.74 8.18 8.37
C GLY A 378 -18.47 9.22 9.47
N ALA A 379 -18.97 9.00 10.69
CA ALA A 379 -18.79 9.95 11.80
C ALA A 379 -17.31 10.04 12.25
N ASP A 380 -16.92 11.15 12.86
CA ASP A 380 -15.59 11.31 13.44
C ASP A 380 -15.37 10.26 14.55
N TYR A 381 -14.24 9.57 14.50
CA TYR A 381 -13.84 8.61 15.51
C TYR A 381 -13.46 9.33 16.80
N VAL A 382 -13.81 8.76 17.95
CA VAL A 382 -13.41 9.27 19.25
C VAL A 382 -12.47 8.23 19.87
N PRO A 383 -11.18 8.55 20.10
CA PRO A 383 -10.26 7.63 20.74
C PRO A 383 -10.82 7.07 22.05
N GLY A 384 -10.57 5.78 22.31
CA GLY A 384 -11.14 5.04 23.42
C GLY A 384 -12.63 4.68 23.26
N GLN A 385 -13.26 4.96 22.11
CA GLN A 385 -14.66 4.61 21.84
C GLN A 385 -14.84 3.92 20.48
N ASP A 386 -15.21 2.64 20.51
CA ASP A 386 -15.61 1.90 19.32
C ASP A 386 -16.72 0.90 19.64
N ALA A 387 -17.83 0.98 18.89
CA ALA A 387 -18.98 0.09 19.08
C ALA A 387 -18.81 -1.26 18.35
N LEU A 388 -17.87 -1.36 17.40
CA LEU A 388 -17.60 -2.54 16.58
C LEU A 388 -16.30 -3.23 16.99
N ASN A 389 -15.27 -2.46 17.34
CA ASN A 389 -14.13 -3.00 18.06
C ASN A 389 -14.47 -3.03 19.55
N GLY A 390 -14.63 -4.22 20.14
CA GLY A 390 -14.64 -4.37 21.61
C GLY A 390 -13.32 -4.00 22.30
N ARG A 391 -12.43 -3.29 21.58
CA ARG A 391 -11.03 -2.93 21.85
C ARG A 391 -10.71 -1.63 21.08
N PRO A 392 -11.07 -0.44 21.61
CA PRO A 392 -10.91 0.83 20.91
C PRO A 392 -9.43 1.24 20.76
N TYR A 393 -9.14 2.16 19.85
CA TYR A 393 -7.80 2.77 19.70
C TYR A 393 -7.69 4.04 20.54
N ASP A 394 -6.55 4.22 21.19
CA ASP A 394 -6.18 5.43 21.94
C ASP A 394 -5.38 6.40 21.07
N HIS A 395 -4.68 5.87 20.07
CA HIS A 395 -3.82 6.61 19.16
C HIS A 395 -4.27 6.47 17.70
N LEU A 396 -3.99 7.48 16.88
CA LEU A 396 -4.29 7.48 15.45
C LEU A 396 -3.01 7.67 14.62
N PHE A 397 -2.89 6.97 13.50
CA PHE A 397 -1.79 7.22 12.57
C PHE A 397 -1.99 8.56 11.86
N PHE A 398 -3.20 8.78 11.36
CA PHE A 398 -3.60 9.99 10.66
C PHE A 398 -4.91 10.53 11.24
N ASP A 399 -5.12 11.83 11.09
CA ASP A 399 -6.37 12.48 11.44
C ASP A 399 -6.79 13.46 10.32
N LEU A 400 -7.77 13.03 9.52
CA LEU A 400 -8.33 13.84 8.42
C LEU A 400 -9.50 14.72 8.89
N THR A 401 -9.82 14.71 10.18
CA THR A 401 -10.88 15.55 10.76
C THR A 401 -10.40 16.97 11.08
N GLY A 402 -9.09 17.18 11.11
CA GLY A 402 -8.47 18.46 11.46
C GLY A 402 -8.38 18.72 12.97
N ARG A 403 -8.58 17.71 13.82
CA ARG A 403 -8.45 17.82 15.28
C ARG A 403 -7.00 17.71 15.75
N GLY A 404 -6.09 17.25 14.89
CA GLY A 404 -4.67 17.10 15.21
C GLY A 404 -4.36 15.90 16.10
N LEU A 405 -5.18 14.84 16.01
CA LEU A 405 -5.04 13.63 16.82
C LEU A 405 -4.14 12.56 16.18
N GLY A 406 -3.78 12.73 14.90
CA GLY A 406 -2.94 11.81 14.17
C GLY A 406 -1.45 12.06 14.44
N LEU A 407 -0.67 10.99 14.56
CA LEU A 407 0.78 11.09 14.69
C LEU A 407 1.45 11.62 13.42
N LEU A 408 1.04 11.18 12.24
CA LEU A 408 1.68 11.50 10.95
C LEU A 408 1.01 12.69 10.26
N ASP A 409 1.82 13.51 9.60
CA ASP A 409 1.33 14.64 8.80
C ASP A 409 0.80 14.15 7.43
N PRO A 410 -0.51 14.29 7.13
CA PRO A 410 -1.09 13.82 5.86
C PRO A 410 -0.60 14.59 4.63
N ASP A 411 0.04 15.75 4.77
CA ASP A 411 0.61 16.52 3.65
C ASP A 411 2.06 16.09 3.31
N ARG A 412 2.65 15.24 4.16
CA ARG A 412 4.04 14.80 4.08
C ARG A 412 4.21 13.28 4.08
N THR A 413 3.28 12.53 4.68
CA THR A 413 3.34 11.06 4.75
C THR A 413 2.17 10.41 4.01
N LYS A 414 2.45 9.41 3.17
CA LYS A 414 1.44 8.48 2.63
C LYS A 414 1.39 7.19 3.44
N ALA A 415 0.20 6.64 3.66
CA ALA A 415 0.02 5.25 4.03
C ALA A 415 -0.02 4.37 2.78
N TYR A 416 0.60 3.21 2.86
CA TYR A 416 0.71 2.29 1.75
C TYR A 416 0.64 0.84 2.23
N PHE A 417 -0.35 0.11 1.72
CA PHE A 417 -0.53 -1.30 2.02
C PHE A 417 0.14 -2.15 0.95
N TYR A 418 0.82 -3.20 1.37
CA TYR A 418 1.36 -4.20 0.46
C TYR A 418 1.21 -5.59 1.05
N GLY A 419 1.12 -6.62 0.20
CA GLY A 419 0.64 -7.93 0.61
C GLY A 419 -0.86 -8.11 0.42
N PRO A 420 -1.40 -9.28 0.83
CA PRO A 420 -1.27 -9.68 2.22
C PRO A 420 -0.11 -10.62 2.49
N HIS A 421 0.33 -10.66 3.75
CA HIS A 421 1.13 -11.79 4.21
C HIS A 421 0.25 -13.02 4.43
N ARG A 422 0.82 -14.18 4.09
CA ARG A 422 0.12 -15.45 3.88
C ARG A 422 -0.40 -16.07 5.18
N PHE A 423 -1.71 -16.35 5.23
CA PHE A 423 -2.22 -17.52 5.93
C PHE A 423 -2.84 -18.46 4.90
N GLU A 424 -2.43 -19.73 4.98
CA GLU A 424 -3.26 -20.81 4.50
C GLU A 424 -4.53 -20.84 5.34
N LEU A 425 -5.64 -21.17 4.71
CA LEU A 425 -6.79 -21.66 5.44
C LEU A 425 -6.40 -23.00 6.10
N THR A 426 -5.73 -22.96 7.26
CA THR A 426 -5.56 -24.17 8.10
C THR A 426 -6.84 -24.51 8.85
N GLN A 427 -7.79 -23.60 8.84
CA GLN A 427 -9.16 -23.86 9.18
C GLN A 427 -9.98 -23.32 8.03
N ALA A 428 -10.83 -24.14 7.43
CA ALA A 428 -11.86 -23.74 6.49
C ALA A 428 -12.90 -22.80 7.13
N ASN A 429 -12.56 -22.16 8.28
CA ASN A 429 -13.46 -21.87 9.36
C ASN A 429 -13.57 -20.39 9.78
N ALA A 430 -13.50 -19.44 8.86
CA ALA A 430 -13.82 -18.06 9.22
C ALA A 430 -14.53 -17.28 8.11
N THR A 431 -15.59 -16.58 8.53
CA THR A 431 -16.23 -15.41 7.90
C THR A 431 -15.23 -14.28 7.64
N LYS A 432 -14.29 -14.49 6.74
CA LYS A 432 -13.31 -13.46 6.37
C LYS A 432 -13.74 -12.89 5.03
N GLN A 433 -14.16 -11.63 5.01
CA GLN A 433 -13.98 -10.82 3.80
C GLN A 433 -12.50 -10.95 3.44
N ASP A 434 -12.18 -11.27 2.18
CA ASP A 434 -10.78 -11.38 1.78
C ASP A 434 -10.10 -10.02 2.07
N THR A 435 -9.06 -10.03 2.92
CA THR A 435 -8.40 -8.81 3.37
C THR A 435 -7.83 -8.01 2.20
N ARG A 436 -7.50 -8.67 1.08
CA ARG A 436 -7.14 -8.02 -0.19
C ARG A 436 -8.23 -7.10 -0.67
N ILE A 437 -9.46 -7.61 -0.75
CA ILE A 437 -10.62 -6.83 -1.21
C ILE A 437 -10.89 -5.68 -0.22
N SER A 438 -10.85 -5.95 1.09
CA SER A 438 -11.05 -4.89 2.08
C SER A 438 -10.06 -3.73 1.94
N ILE A 439 -8.78 -4.03 1.67
CA ILE A 439 -7.71 -3.05 1.54
C ILE A 439 -7.79 -2.32 0.20
N ARG A 440 -8.04 -3.03 -0.90
CA ARG A 440 -8.29 -2.41 -2.21
C ARG A 440 -9.45 -1.43 -2.12
N ASN A 441 -10.57 -1.86 -1.57
CA ASN A 441 -11.73 -0.99 -1.36
C ASN A 441 -11.40 0.19 -0.43
N LEU A 442 -10.56 0.01 0.60
CA LEU A 442 -10.13 1.12 1.48
C LEU A 442 -9.36 2.19 0.69
N ALA A 443 -8.51 1.80 -0.25
CA ALA A 443 -7.83 2.74 -1.15
C ALA A 443 -8.80 3.40 -2.15
N ASP A 444 -9.84 2.68 -2.59
CA ASP A 444 -10.84 3.17 -3.55
C ASP A 444 -11.81 4.21 -2.98
N ASP A 445 -11.87 4.39 -1.66
CA ASP A 445 -12.76 5.36 -0.98
C ASP A 445 -12.39 6.85 -1.24
N GLY A 446 -11.44 7.11 -2.14
CA GLY A 446 -11.04 8.47 -2.49
C GLY A 446 -10.34 9.14 -1.31
N LEU A 447 -9.37 8.45 -0.71
CA LEU A 447 -8.46 8.98 0.32
C LEU A 447 -7.09 9.40 -0.25
N PRO A 448 -6.98 10.02 -1.46
CA PRO A 448 -5.70 10.15 -2.15
C PRO A 448 -4.71 11.03 -1.41
N SER A 449 -5.12 11.80 -0.39
CA SER A 449 -4.22 12.56 0.48
C SER A 449 -3.34 11.64 1.34
N VAL A 450 -3.84 10.47 1.75
CA VAL A 450 -3.12 9.53 2.62
C VAL A 450 -2.98 8.13 2.05
N ILE A 451 -3.99 7.59 1.34
CA ILE A 451 -3.96 6.26 0.72
C ILE A 451 -4.46 6.43 -0.71
N ASP A 452 -3.57 6.26 -1.69
CA ASP A 452 -3.88 6.44 -3.12
C ASP A 452 -3.69 5.17 -3.96
N VAL A 453 -2.93 4.20 -3.48
CA VAL A 453 -2.67 2.94 -4.18
C VAL A 453 -2.36 1.80 -3.20
N VAL A 454 -2.69 0.57 -3.60
CA VAL A 454 -2.25 -0.67 -2.93
C VAL A 454 -1.11 -1.29 -3.72
N GLY A 455 -0.08 -1.71 -3.01
CA GLY A 455 1.12 -2.29 -3.58
C GLY A 455 1.01 -3.74 -4.04
N PRO A 456 2.13 -4.30 -4.53
CA PRO A 456 2.21 -5.70 -4.91
C PRO A 456 1.80 -6.64 -3.76
N GLU A 457 1.05 -7.70 -4.10
CA GLU A 457 0.59 -8.72 -3.15
C GLU A 457 1.58 -9.90 -3.13
N MET A 458 2.52 -9.85 -2.18
CA MET A 458 3.70 -10.73 -2.17
C MET A 458 3.38 -12.16 -1.70
N VAL A 459 3.34 -13.12 -2.63
CA VAL A 459 3.04 -14.54 -2.33
C VAL A 459 4.15 -15.52 -2.75
N SER A 460 5.22 -15.03 -3.40
CA SER A 460 6.23 -15.87 -4.05
C SER A 460 7.54 -16.02 -3.24
N TYR A 461 7.47 -16.53 -2.01
CA TYR A 461 8.64 -16.83 -1.16
C TYR A 461 8.52 -18.18 -0.42
N GLU A 462 9.65 -18.73 0.01
CA GLU A 462 9.73 -19.97 0.80
C GLU A 462 9.31 -19.71 2.25
N ASN A 463 8.30 -20.45 2.75
CA ASN A 463 7.87 -20.38 4.15
C ASN A 463 8.80 -21.13 5.11
N GLY A 464 8.63 -20.88 6.40
CA GLY A 464 9.43 -21.34 7.52
C GLY A 464 9.31 -22.84 7.77
N PHE A 465 10.46 -23.52 7.77
CA PHE A 465 10.59 -24.89 8.23
C PHE A 465 11.29 -24.88 9.58
N GLN A 466 10.65 -25.35 10.64
CA GLN A 466 11.36 -25.74 11.85
C GLN A 466 11.36 -27.27 11.93
N ALA A 467 12.53 -27.87 12.05
CA ALA A 467 12.67 -29.15 12.72
C ALA A 467 13.69 -28.94 13.83
N THR A 468 13.42 -29.52 14.99
CA THR A 468 14.17 -29.38 16.25
C THR A 468 15.69 -29.47 16.06
N GLY A 469 16.42 -28.37 16.31
CA GLY A 469 17.90 -28.31 16.28
C GLY A 469 18.48 -27.22 15.37
N SER A 470 19.82 -27.14 15.29
CA SER A 470 20.57 -26.15 14.50
C SER A 470 20.97 -26.63 13.09
N SER A 471 20.53 -27.81 12.64
CA SER A 471 20.86 -28.39 11.33
C SER A 471 19.61 -28.67 10.51
N ARG A 472 19.54 -28.13 9.28
CA ARG A 472 18.47 -28.42 8.32
C ARG A 472 18.84 -29.64 7.49
N SER A 473 18.02 -30.68 7.51
CA SER A 473 18.00 -31.71 6.47
C SER A 473 16.84 -31.41 5.52
N PRO A 474 17.04 -31.37 4.18
CA PRO A 474 15.95 -31.31 3.21
C PRO A 474 15.16 -32.62 3.13
N ASP A 475 15.55 -33.64 3.91
CA ASP A 475 14.88 -34.92 3.95
C ASP A 475 13.54 -34.81 4.71
N ARG A 476 12.45 -35.08 3.98
CA ARG A 476 11.09 -35.16 4.50
C ARG A 476 10.95 -36.20 5.63
N ALA A 477 11.85 -37.19 5.71
CA ALA A 477 11.89 -38.18 6.78
C ALA A 477 12.48 -37.66 8.12
N ALA A 478 13.18 -36.51 8.10
CA ALA A 478 13.82 -35.91 9.27
C ALA A 478 13.01 -34.77 9.92
N ALA A 479 11.85 -34.41 9.34
CA ALA A 479 11.02 -33.33 9.84
C ALA A 479 10.07 -33.83 10.96
N ASP A 480 10.50 -33.69 12.21
CA ASP A 480 9.66 -33.98 13.37
C ASP A 480 8.59 -32.89 13.58
N GLY A 481 7.34 -33.20 13.20
CA GLY A 481 6.13 -32.81 13.92
C GLY A 481 5.54 -31.40 13.79
N TRP A 482 6.28 -30.36 13.39
CA TRP A 482 5.72 -28.99 13.31
C TRP A 482 6.35 -28.11 12.22
N VAL A 483 5.53 -27.54 11.32
CA VAL A 483 5.96 -26.59 10.28
C VAL A 483 5.37 -25.21 10.57
N ASP A 484 6.22 -24.19 10.60
CA ASP A 484 5.80 -22.80 10.79
C ASP A 484 5.38 -22.16 9.45
N VAL A 485 4.21 -22.57 8.95
CA VAL A 485 3.73 -22.20 7.61
C VAL A 485 3.40 -20.72 7.46
N ALA A 486 3.33 -19.96 8.57
CA ALA A 486 2.90 -18.57 8.59
C ALA A 486 4.04 -17.57 8.33
N HIS A 487 5.30 -17.98 8.44
CA HIS A 487 6.46 -17.07 8.37
C HIS A 487 7.37 -17.42 7.19
N PRO A 488 8.17 -16.49 6.65
CA PRO A 488 9.21 -16.81 5.68
C PRO A 488 10.33 -17.63 6.33
N SER A 489 10.99 -18.48 5.53
CA SER A 489 12.16 -19.24 5.98
C SER A 489 13.30 -18.32 6.38
N ARG A 490 13.74 -18.40 7.64
CA ARG A 490 14.92 -17.69 8.11
C ARG A 490 16.26 -18.31 7.69
N PHE A 491 16.23 -19.46 7.01
CA PHE A 491 17.42 -20.28 6.74
C PHE A 491 17.75 -20.39 5.24
N SER A 492 17.12 -19.58 4.40
CA SER A 492 17.19 -19.68 2.96
C SER A 492 17.11 -18.30 2.35
N SER A 493 17.87 -18.07 1.28
CA SER A 493 17.76 -16.84 0.48
C SER A 493 16.37 -16.67 -0.12
N ASP A 494 15.65 -17.77 -0.38
CA ASP A 494 14.27 -17.75 -0.89
C ASP A 494 13.21 -17.46 0.18
N GLY A 495 13.59 -17.38 1.46
CA GLY A 495 12.68 -17.04 2.56
C GLY A 495 12.73 -15.56 2.93
N ALA A 496 13.23 -15.24 4.13
CA ALA A 496 13.23 -13.86 4.65
C ALA A 496 14.00 -12.86 3.77
N PRO A 497 15.17 -13.20 3.19
CA PRO A 497 15.85 -12.31 2.24
C PRO A 497 15.04 -12.04 0.96
N ARG A 498 14.33 -13.04 0.42
CA ARG A 498 13.45 -12.84 -0.73
C ARG A 498 12.22 -12.00 -0.38
N ARG A 499 11.63 -12.20 0.81
CA ARG A 499 10.59 -11.30 1.32
C ARG A 499 11.10 -9.87 1.43
N ALA A 500 12.32 -9.67 1.92
CA ALA A 500 12.93 -8.35 2.03
C ALA A 500 13.10 -7.64 0.67
N ARG A 501 13.45 -8.39 -0.39
CA ARG A 501 13.47 -7.88 -1.77
C ARG A 501 12.08 -7.43 -2.24
N PHE A 502 11.04 -8.21 -1.96
CA PHE A 502 9.68 -7.80 -2.32
C PHE A 502 9.16 -6.65 -1.46
N THR A 503 9.57 -6.53 -0.19
CA THR A 503 9.34 -5.35 0.64
C THR A 503 10.00 -4.10 0.04
N ALA A 504 11.24 -4.22 -0.45
CA ALA A 504 11.90 -3.14 -1.19
C ALA A 504 11.12 -2.77 -2.47
N LEU A 505 10.71 -3.76 -3.26
CA LEU A 505 9.89 -3.55 -4.45
C LEU A 505 8.61 -2.78 -4.11
N ALA A 506 7.90 -3.20 -3.06
CA ALA A 506 6.70 -2.53 -2.61
C ALA A 506 6.97 -1.07 -2.20
N ALA A 507 8.10 -0.79 -1.55
CA ALA A 507 8.51 0.57 -1.22
C ALA A 507 8.73 1.43 -2.47
N LEU A 508 9.37 0.89 -3.51
CA LEU A 508 9.59 1.59 -4.78
C LEU A 508 8.27 1.96 -5.47
N TYR A 509 7.27 1.07 -5.44
CA TYR A 509 5.92 1.38 -5.94
C TYR A 509 5.23 2.47 -5.11
N GLY A 510 5.29 2.39 -3.77
CA GLY A 510 4.71 3.41 -2.89
C GLY A 510 5.34 4.78 -3.09
N LEU A 511 6.65 4.83 -3.30
CA LEU A 511 7.40 6.04 -3.61
C LEU A 511 7.24 6.51 -5.06
N GLY A 512 6.81 5.66 -5.99
CA GLY A 512 6.71 5.97 -7.41
C GLY A 512 8.08 6.18 -8.08
N ILE A 513 9.09 5.38 -7.71
CA ILE A 513 10.48 5.50 -8.19
C ILE A 513 11.04 4.14 -8.60
N GLY A 514 12.24 4.12 -9.17
CA GLY A 514 12.94 2.88 -9.52
C GLY A 514 12.48 2.31 -10.87
N PRO A 515 12.15 1.01 -11.00
CA PRO A 515 11.74 0.42 -12.27
C PRO A 515 10.48 1.09 -12.85
N GLU A 516 10.32 1.02 -14.18
CA GLU A 516 9.20 1.66 -14.90
C GLU A 516 7.83 1.27 -14.33
N ALA A 517 7.65 -0.01 -13.98
CA ALA A 517 6.43 -0.53 -13.38
C ALA A 517 6.10 0.16 -12.03
N ALA A 518 7.11 0.41 -11.21
CA ALA A 518 6.96 1.08 -9.92
C ALA A 518 6.67 2.58 -10.08
N GLN A 519 7.32 3.25 -11.05
CA GLN A 519 7.03 4.65 -11.40
C GLN A 519 5.60 4.83 -11.92
N ALA A 520 5.14 3.91 -12.77
CA ALA A 520 3.77 3.89 -13.28
C ALA A 520 2.74 3.42 -12.25
N ARG A 521 3.21 2.83 -11.13
CA ARG A 521 2.39 2.16 -10.11
C ARG A 521 1.47 1.09 -10.69
N ASP A 522 1.90 0.45 -11.77
CA ASP A 522 1.11 -0.54 -12.50
C ASP A 522 1.45 -1.94 -12.00
N VAL A 523 0.77 -2.36 -10.92
CA VAL A 523 0.98 -3.67 -10.32
C VAL A 523 0.49 -4.75 -11.29
N PRO A 524 1.34 -5.72 -11.67
CA PRO A 524 0.97 -6.75 -12.63
C PRO A 524 -0.26 -7.54 -12.19
N ARG A 525 -1.25 -7.66 -13.09
CA ARG A 525 -2.51 -8.37 -12.88
C ARG A 525 -2.96 -9.04 -14.17
N LEU A 526 -3.88 -10.01 -14.09
CA LEU A 526 -4.54 -10.51 -15.29
C LEU A 526 -5.64 -9.52 -15.70
N ASN A 527 -5.41 -8.80 -16.80
CA ASN A 527 -6.35 -7.79 -17.34
C ASN A 527 -6.69 -8.03 -18.82
N ARG A 528 -6.23 -9.16 -19.37
CA ARG A 528 -6.52 -9.62 -20.72
C ARG A 528 -6.73 -11.12 -20.72
N ALA A 529 -7.67 -11.54 -21.56
CA ALA A 529 -7.92 -12.93 -21.84
C ALA A 529 -8.14 -13.16 -23.34
N TYR A 530 -7.85 -14.38 -23.79
CA TYR A 530 -8.25 -14.91 -25.09
C TYR A 530 -8.87 -16.27 -24.86
N TRP A 531 -10.09 -16.47 -25.34
CA TRP A 531 -10.77 -17.76 -25.26
C TRP A 531 -10.78 -18.38 -26.64
N GLU A 532 -10.24 -19.59 -26.74
CA GLU A 532 -10.23 -20.26 -28.02
C GLU A 532 -11.67 -20.61 -28.43
N PRO A 533 -12.10 -20.31 -29.67
CA PRO A 533 -13.52 -20.41 -30.06
C PRO A 533 -14.20 -21.77 -29.85
N SER A 534 -13.47 -22.89 -29.85
CA SER A 534 -14.03 -24.21 -29.53
C SER A 534 -14.15 -24.49 -28.03
N GLY A 535 -13.66 -23.58 -27.18
CA GLY A 535 -13.58 -23.73 -25.74
C GLY A 535 -12.46 -24.69 -25.29
N SER A 536 -11.48 -24.97 -26.17
CA SER A 536 -10.43 -25.96 -25.88
C SER A 536 -9.37 -25.47 -24.89
N TYR A 537 -9.17 -24.15 -24.80
CA TYR A 537 -8.32 -23.50 -23.81
C TYR A 537 -8.67 -22.01 -23.69
N ALA A 538 -8.13 -21.37 -22.67
CA ALA A 538 -8.11 -19.92 -22.50
C ALA A 538 -6.69 -19.45 -22.16
N GLU A 539 -6.31 -18.27 -22.62
CA GLU A 539 -5.06 -17.61 -22.28
C GLU A 539 -5.32 -16.35 -21.47
N PHE A 540 -4.47 -16.09 -20.48
CA PHE A 540 -4.53 -14.92 -19.61
C PHE A 540 -3.16 -14.26 -19.55
N TRP A 541 -3.14 -12.92 -19.61
CA TRP A 541 -1.90 -12.16 -19.48
C TRP A 541 -2.10 -10.78 -18.86
N PHE A 542 -0.97 -10.18 -18.49
CA PHE A 542 -0.87 -8.79 -18.09
C PHE A 542 -0.46 -7.96 -19.30
N GLU A 543 -1.26 -6.95 -19.62
CA GLU A 543 -0.91 -5.85 -20.51
C GLU A 543 -0.70 -4.60 -19.65
N ALA A 544 0.52 -4.05 -19.70
CA ALA A 544 0.88 -2.86 -18.93
C ALA A 544 0.15 -1.62 -19.46
N ALA A 545 0.13 -0.55 -18.67
CA ALA A 545 -0.56 0.70 -18.99
C ALA A 545 -0.06 1.37 -20.29
N ASP A 546 1.17 1.10 -20.71
CA ASP A 546 1.76 1.58 -21.96
C ASP A 546 1.43 0.68 -23.19
N GLY A 547 0.66 -0.39 -22.98
CA GLY A 547 0.27 -1.38 -24.00
C GLY A 547 1.30 -2.48 -24.23
N THR A 548 2.42 -2.51 -23.51
CA THR A 548 3.37 -3.62 -23.59
C THR A 548 2.79 -4.88 -22.95
N ILE A 549 3.23 -6.05 -23.41
CA ILE A 549 2.83 -7.36 -22.87
C ILE A 549 4.10 -8.06 -22.36
N PRO A 550 4.54 -7.76 -21.12
CA PRO A 550 5.70 -8.41 -20.54
C PRO A 550 5.46 -9.93 -20.39
N PRO A 551 6.49 -10.76 -20.62
CA PRO A 551 6.32 -12.21 -20.57
C PRO A 551 6.12 -12.72 -19.14
N ILE A 552 5.17 -13.64 -18.99
CA ILE A 552 4.88 -14.37 -17.76
C ILE A 552 5.62 -15.71 -17.76
N THR A 553 6.17 -16.07 -16.61
CA THR A 553 6.73 -17.41 -16.33
C THR A 553 6.41 -17.82 -14.89
N THR A 554 6.99 -18.92 -14.40
CA THR A 554 7.03 -19.26 -12.97
C THR A 554 8.49 -19.26 -12.49
N THR A 555 8.71 -19.06 -11.18
CA THR A 555 10.08 -19.12 -10.62
C THR A 555 10.74 -20.48 -10.91
N ARG A 556 9.95 -21.56 -10.91
CA ARG A 556 10.41 -22.91 -11.23
C ARG A 556 10.95 -23.00 -12.66
N LEU A 557 10.18 -22.51 -13.63
CA LEU A 557 10.59 -22.50 -15.04
C LEU A 557 11.79 -21.58 -15.27
N ALA A 558 11.79 -20.37 -14.68
CA ALA A 558 12.88 -19.40 -14.81
C ALA A 558 14.22 -19.96 -14.31
N ARG A 559 14.19 -20.80 -13.27
CA ARG A 559 15.39 -21.45 -12.69
C ARG A 559 15.74 -22.80 -13.32
N GLY A 560 14.90 -23.33 -14.21
CA GLY A 560 15.10 -24.67 -14.78
C GLY A 560 14.94 -25.80 -13.74
N GLU A 561 14.13 -25.58 -12.71
CA GLU A 561 13.88 -26.53 -11.63
C GLU A 561 12.92 -27.64 -12.10
N ALA A 562 13.09 -28.85 -11.56
CA ALA A 562 12.26 -29.99 -11.94
C ALA A 562 10.78 -29.77 -11.57
N ALA A 563 9.85 -30.29 -12.38
CA ALA A 563 8.42 -30.24 -12.10
C ALA A 563 8.08 -30.95 -10.78
N ILE A 564 7.09 -30.42 -10.05
CA ILE A 564 6.60 -31.06 -8.83
C ILE A 564 5.80 -32.33 -9.18
N PRO A 565 5.94 -33.42 -8.41
CA PRO A 565 5.11 -34.60 -8.60
C PRO A 565 3.63 -34.29 -8.31
N ARG A 566 2.73 -34.80 -9.16
CA ARG A 566 1.27 -34.79 -8.92
C ARG A 566 0.82 -35.76 -7.83
N THR A 567 1.62 -36.79 -7.57
CA THR A 567 1.40 -37.78 -6.50
C THR A 567 2.63 -37.89 -5.61
N LEU A 568 2.44 -38.18 -4.33
CA LEU A 568 3.54 -38.45 -3.39
C LEU A 568 3.67 -39.96 -3.15
N ALA A 569 4.55 -40.64 -3.88
CA ALA A 569 4.81 -42.07 -3.69
C ALA A 569 6.21 -42.32 -3.07
N GLY A 570 6.28 -43.10 -1.99
CA GLY A 570 7.52 -43.80 -1.59
C GLY A 570 8.43 -43.21 -0.50
N THR A 571 7.93 -42.48 0.50
CA THR A 571 8.75 -42.04 1.67
C THR A 571 8.06 -42.28 3.02
N ALA A 572 8.85 -42.42 4.09
CA ALA A 572 8.50 -43.15 5.32
C ALA A 572 8.09 -42.29 6.55
N SER A 573 7.30 -41.22 6.37
CA SER A 573 6.75 -40.43 7.50
C SER A 573 5.25 -40.69 7.73
N ALA A 574 4.80 -40.49 8.98
CA ALA A 574 3.44 -40.83 9.42
C ALA A 574 2.31 -39.98 8.79
N SER A 575 2.58 -38.72 8.38
CA SER A 575 1.62 -37.90 7.62
C SER A 575 1.49 -38.32 6.15
N GLN A 576 2.44 -39.11 5.63
CA GLN A 576 2.48 -39.50 4.23
C GLN A 576 1.70 -40.77 3.88
N ALA A 577 1.36 -41.60 4.87
CA ALA A 577 0.55 -42.79 4.64
C ALA A 577 -0.84 -42.44 4.08
N ALA A 578 -1.35 -41.24 4.37
CA ALA A 578 -2.63 -40.73 3.87
C ALA A 578 -2.55 -40.20 2.42
N ILE A 579 -1.43 -39.61 2.01
CA ILE A 579 -1.24 -39.01 0.66
C ILE A 579 -0.68 -40.02 -0.37
N GLY A 580 -0.26 -41.21 0.08
CA GLY A 580 0.41 -42.22 -0.74
C GLY A 580 -0.36 -42.61 -2.01
N GLY A 581 0.00 -41.99 -3.14
CA GLY A 581 -0.61 -42.22 -4.45
C GLY A 581 -1.86 -41.37 -4.78
N ALA A 582 -2.27 -40.43 -3.92
CA ALA A 582 -3.35 -39.50 -4.23
C ALA A 582 -2.86 -38.43 -5.23
N GLU A 583 -3.69 -38.13 -6.23
CA GLU A 583 -3.47 -37.00 -7.14
C GLU A 583 -3.74 -35.67 -6.41
N LEU A 584 -2.91 -34.67 -6.68
CA LEU A 584 -3.05 -33.31 -6.19
C LEU A 584 -3.30 -32.39 -7.42
N PRO A 585 -4.58 -32.22 -7.83
CA PRO A 585 -4.99 -31.55 -9.07
C PRO A 585 -4.38 -30.15 -9.27
N HIS A 586 -4.22 -29.40 -8.18
CA HIS A 586 -3.71 -28.03 -8.19
C HIS A 586 -2.21 -27.90 -8.48
N ARG A 587 -1.46 -29.01 -8.48
CA ARG A 587 -0.03 -29.06 -8.82
C ARG A 587 0.22 -29.01 -10.33
N ALA A 588 -0.38 -28.02 -10.99
CA ALA A 588 -0.12 -27.70 -12.39
C ALA A 588 1.23 -26.96 -12.55
N GLU A 589 1.69 -26.80 -13.81
CA GLU A 589 2.91 -26.03 -14.09
C GLU A 589 2.79 -24.58 -13.60
N VAL A 590 1.59 -24.01 -13.76
CA VAL A 590 1.17 -22.74 -13.15
C VAL A 590 0.13 -23.04 -12.08
N ALA A 591 0.45 -22.75 -10.82
CA ALA A 591 -0.43 -23.04 -9.68
C ALA A 591 -1.42 -21.89 -9.39
N GLY A 592 -2.45 -22.20 -8.61
CA GLY A 592 -3.39 -21.21 -8.04
C GLY A 592 -4.56 -20.81 -8.94
N PHE A 593 -4.79 -21.51 -10.05
CA PHE A 593 -5.96 -21.29 -10.91
C PHE A 593 -7.12 -22.21 -10.54
N GLU A 594 -8.33 -21.68 -10.62
CA GLU A 594 -9.57 -22.45 -10.52
C GLU A 594 -10.43 -22.30 -11.78
N ILE A 595 -11.18 -23.36 -12.08
CA ILE A 595 -12.20 -23.43 -13.12
C ILE A 595 -13.51 -23.75 -12.42
N ASP A 596 -14.44 -22.80 -12.41
CA ASP A 596 -15.76 -22.97 -11.78
C ASP A 596 -15.68 -23.50 -10.32
N GLY A 597 -14.65 -23.02 -9.62
CA GLY A 597 -14.36 -23.31 -8.23
C GLY A 597 -13.58 -24.59 -7.92
N ASP A 598 -13.22 -25.36 -8.94
CA ASP A 598 -12.33 -26.51 -8.80
C ASP A 598 -10.92 -26.14 -9.27
N ALA A 599 -9.89 -26.69 -8.62
CA ALA A 599 -8.50 -26.46 -9.03
C ALA A 599 -8.28 -26.82 -10.52
N ALA A 600 -7.60 -25.93 -11.26
CA ALA A 600 -7.23 -26.17 -12.64
C ALA A 600 -6.17 -27.28 -12.72
N GLN A 601 -6.50 -28.39 -13.37
CA GLN A 601 -5.64 -29.55 -13.50
C GLN A 601 -4.53 -29.38 -14.54
N ASN A 602 -4.68 -28.39 -15.42
CA ASN A 602 -3.73 -28.14 -16.51
C ASN A 602 -3.70 -26.65 -16.84
N ALA A 603 -2.75 -25.96 -16.23
CA ALA A 603 -2.37 -24.59 -16.54
C ALA A 603 -0.85 -24.55 -16.80
N VAL A 604 -0.45 -23.93 -17.91
CA VAL A 604 0.93 -23.93 -18.43
C VAL A 604 1.33 -22.53 -18.91
N ILE A 605 2.63 -22.30 -19.05
CA ILE A 605 3.16 -21.13 -19.75
C ILE A 605 3.24 -21.44 -21.24
N ALA A 606 2.52 -20.67 -22.06
CA ALA A 606 2.55 -20.75 -23.52
C ALA A 606 2.85 -19.36 -24.09
N ASP A 607 3.96 -19.21 -24.80
CA ASP A 607 4.37 -17.95 -25.45
C ASP A 607 4.37 -16.73 -24.51
N GLY A 608 4.81 -16.93 -23.26
CA GLY A 608 4.85 -15.86 -22.24
C GLY A 608 3.48 -15.49 -21.66
N ARG A 609 2.46 -16.32 -21.87
CA ARG A 609 1.10 -16.18 -21.31
C ARG A 609 0.75 -17.41 -20.50
N ILE A 610 -0.27 -17.30 -19.65
CA ILE A 610 -0.80 -18.44 -18.91
C ILE A 610 -1.91 -19.05 -19.75
N ARG A 611 -1.76 -20.31 -20.17
CA ARG A 611 -2.80 -21.07 -20.87
C ARG A 611 -3.42 -22.08 -19.92
N VAL A 612 -4.73 -21.99 -19.73
CA VAL A 612 -5.53 -22.89 -18.89
C VAL A 612 -6.40 -23.77 -19.80
N TYR A 613 -6.46 -25.06 -19.50
CA TYR A 613 -7.30 -26.03 -20.19
C TYR A 613 -8.48 -26.47 -19.31
N PRO A 614 -9.64 -26.79 -19.89
CA PRO A 614 -10.78 -27.28 -19.11
C PRO A 614 -10.44 -28.58 -18.38
N ASN A 615 -10.87 -28.71 -17.13
CA ASN A 615 -10.76 -29.96 -16.35
C ASN A 615 -11.53 -31.12 -17.03
N GLY A 616 -12.55 -30.79 -17.81
CA GLY A 616 -13.28 -31.71 -18.70
C GLY A 616 -14.17 -30.92 -19.66
N GLY A 617 -14.54 -31.54 -20.78
CA GLY A 617 -15.39 -30.89 -21.79
C GLY A 617 -14.70 -29.69 -22.46
N SER A 618 -15.44 -28.61 -22.66
CA SER A 618 -14.99 -27.35 -23.26
C SER A 618 -15.47 -26.18 -22.41
N PHE A 619 -14.70 -25.10 -22.40
CA PHE A 619 -15.16 -23.82 -21.85
C PHE A 619 -16.38 -23.30 -22.61
N THR A 620 -17.19 -22.52 -21.92
CA THR A 620 -18.39 -21.87 -22.47
C THR A 620 -18.41 -20.40 -22.08
N GLY A 621 -19.33 -19.63 -22.65
CA GLY A 621 -19.59 -18.24 -22.31
C GLY A 621 -19.92 -18.01 -20.84
N ASN A 622 -20.28 -19.08 -20.13
CA ASN A 622 -20.55 -19.00 -18.72
C ASN A 622 -19.33 -19.31 -17.86
N THR A 623 -18.28 -19.98 -18.36
CA THR A 623 -17.13 -20.44 -17.55
C THR A 623 -16.49 -19.31 -16.75
N ARG A 624 -16.06 -19.62 -15.53
CA ARG A 624 -15.33 -18.69 -14.68
C ARG A 624 -13.93 -19.20 -14.34
N ILE A 625 -12.97 -18.29 -14.38
CA ILE A 625 -11.59 -18.52 -14.00
C ILE A 625 -11.25 -17.61 -12.82
N ASP A 626 -10.73 -18.22 -11.75
CA ASP A 626 -10.22 -17.50 -10.59
C ASP A 626 -8.73 -17.77 -10.43
N PHE A 627 -8.02 -16.83 -9.81
CA PHE A 627 -6.60 -16.95 -9.49
C PHE A 627 -6.34 -16.54 -8.04
N LEU A 628 -5.74 -17.46 -7.27
CA LEU A 628 -5.44 -17.34 -5.85
C LEU A 628 -6.66 -16.96 -4.99
N ARG A 629 -7.80 -17.60 -5.29
CA ARG A 629 -9.00 -17.60 -4.45
C ARG A 629 -8.79 -18.66 -3.36
N GLY A 630 -9.03 -18.33 -2.08
CA GLY A 630 -8.99 -19.32 -0.99
C GLY A 630 -7.64 -19.56 -0.26
N GLY A 631 -7.01 -18.49 0.25
CA GLY A 631 -5.72 -18.60 0.98
C GLY A 631 -4.55 -18.24 0.08
N ALA A 632 -3.53 -17.59 0.63
CA ALA A 632 -2.57 -16.82 -0.17
C ALA A 632 -1.65 -17.62 -1.11
N SER A 633 -1.76 -18.95 -1.12
CA SER A 633 -0.88 -19.85 -1.85
C SER A 633 -1.50 -20.52 -3.07
N GLY A 634 -2.84 -20.49 -3.19
CA GLY A 634 -3.55 -21.32 -4.17
C GLY A 634 -3.45 -22.82 -3.89
N ILE A 635 -3.23 -23.20 -2.63
CA ILE A 635 -3.35 -24.58 -2.17
C ILE A 635 -4.82 -24.90 -1.99
N HIS A 636 -5.27 -26.02 -2.53
CA HIS A 636 -6.67 -26.45 -2.48
C HIS A 636 -6.85 -27.62 -1.53
N SER A 637 -8.02 -27.65 -0.88
CA SER A 637 -8.48 -28.84 -0.17
C SER A 637 -8.62 -30.00 -1.15
N VAL A 638 -8.10 -31.17 -0.77
CA VAL A 638 -8.19 -32.37 -1.61
C VAL A 638 -9.10 -33.37 -0.92
N PRO A 639 -10.22 -33.75 -1.55
CA PRO A 639 -11.18 -34.64 -0.92
C PRO A 639 -10.56 -35.96 -0.46
N GLY A 640 -10.78 -36.29 0.81
CA GLY A 640 -10.22 -37.50 1.42
C GLY A 640 -8.81 -37.32 2.03
N LEU A 641 -8.20 -36.14 1.89
CA LEU A 641 -6.95 -35.76 2.56
C LEU A 641 -7.22 -34.66 3.60
N ALA A 642 -6.39 -34.59 4.64
CA ALA A 642 -6.42 -33.46 5.56
C ALA A 642 -5.69 -32.26 4.94
N ASP A 643 -6.24 -31.05 5.07
CA ASP A 643 -5.63 -29.84 4.50
C ASP A 643 -4.20 -29.60 5.02
N ALA A 644 -3.95 -29.91 6.29
CA ALA A 644 -2.61 -29.82 6.87
C ALA A 644 -1.59 -30.71 6.16
N ASP A 645 -2.01 -31.89 5.70
CA ASP A 645 -1.14 -32.83 4.97
C ASP A 645 -0.83 -32.31 3.56
N VAL A 646 -1.83 -31.74 2.87
CA VAL A 646 -1.66 -31.12 1.55
C VAL A 646 -0.75 -29.89 1.65
N ILE A 647 -1.02 -29.01 2.60
CA ILE A 647 -0.23 -27.80 2.85
C ILE A 647 1.24 -28.16 3.12
N GLN A 648 1.49 -29.12 4.02
CA GLN A 648 2.86 -29.55 4.30
C GLN A 648 3.55 -30.08 3.05
N ALA A 649 2.89 -30.94 2.27
CA ALA A 649 3.45 -31.48 1.05
C ALA A 649 3.83 -30.41 0.03
N ASP A 650 2.94 -29.43 -0.19
CA ASP A 650 3.14 -28.32 -1.13
C ASP A 650 4.23 -27.36 -0.70
N LEU A 651 4.36 -27.12 0.60
CA LEU A 651 5.46 -26.33 1.14
C LEU A 651 6.79 -27.04 0.94
N PHE A 652 6.87 -28.34 1.25
CA PHE A 652 8.07 -29.15 1.01
C PHE A 652 8.49 -29.15 -0.46
N ASP A 653 7.53 -29.32 -1.37
CA ASP A 653 7.80 -29.37 -2.81
C ASP A 653 7.92 -27.97 -3.44
N ARG A 654 7.81 -26.91 -2.62
CA ARG A 654 7.96 -25.50 -2.99
C ARG A 654 6.96 -25.08 -4.08
N ILE A 655 5.68 -25.35 -3.86
CA ILE A 655 4.61 -24.97 -4.80
C ILE A 655 4.60 -23.48 -5.14
N TRP A 656 5.07 -22.63 -4.21
CA TRP A 656 5.21 -21.19 -4.42
C TRP A 656 6.03 -20.84 -5.68
N MET A 657 6.95 -21.73 -6.09
CA MET A 657 7.74 -21.53 -7.31
C MET A 657 6.91 -21.69 -8.60
N ASN A 658 5.72 -22.30 -8.53
CA ASN A 658 4.77 -22.45 -9.65
C ASN A 658 3.79 -21.28 -9.73
N LEU A 659 3.84 -20.33 -8.79
CA LEU A 659 3.05 -19.11 -8.90
C LEU A 659 3.60 -18.23 -10.03
N PRO A 660 2.73 -17.65 -10.86
CA PRO A 660 3.16 -16.88 -12.01
C PRO A 660 3.80 -15.56 -11.59
N VAL A 661 4.90 -15.22 -12.27
CA VAL A 661 5.64 -13.96 -12.14
C VAL A 661 5.81 -13.32 -13.51
N VAL A 662 5.74 -11.99 -13.54
CA VAL A 662 5.97 -11.19 -14.74
C VAL A 662 7.43 -10.77 -14.80
N THR A 663 8.11 -11.20 -15.87
CA THR A 663 9.56 -11.08 -16.00
C THR A 663 9.98 -9.81 -16.72
N GLY A 664 11.25 -9.43 -16.58
CA GLY A 664 11.84 -8.30 -17.30
C GLY A 664 11.42 -6.92 -16.78
N MET A 665 10.73 -6.85 -15.64
CA MET A 665 10.25 -5.59 -15.05
C MET A 665 11.13 -5.10 -13.88
N VAL A 666 12.02 -5.94 -13.36
CA VAL A 666 12.77 -5.69 -12.13
C VAL A 666 14.06 -6.53 -12.12
N GLU A 667 15.09 -6.06 -11.44
CA GLU A 667 16.35 -6.77 -11.25
C GLU A 667 16.38 -7.58 -9.93
N ASP A 668 17.31 -8.53 -9.81
CA ASP A 668 17.61 -9.32 -8.60
C ASP A 668 16.53 -10.32 -8.13
N VAL A 669 15.37 -10.36 -8.80
CA VAL A 669 14.36 -11.43 -8.71
C VAL A 669 13.89 -11.83 -10.11
N GLU A 670 13.33 -13.03 -10.25
CA GLU A 670 12.91 -13.58 -11.54
C GLU A 670 11.76 -12.78 -12.18
N GLY A 671 10.94 -12.13 -11.36
CA GLY A 671 9.84 -11.31 -11.82
C GLY A 671 8.96 -10.82 -10.66
N ILE A 672 7.96 -10.00 -11.02
CA ILE A 672 6.97 -9.46 -10.09
C ILE A 672 5.78 -10.43 -10.02
N PRO A 673 5.35 -10.90 -8.83
CA PRO A 673 4.19 -11.77 -8.70
C PRO A 673 2.92 -11.14 -9.29
N LEU A 674 2.11 -11.92 -9.99
CA LEU A 674 0.80 -11.47 -10.43
C LEU A 674 -0.15 -11.25 -9.25
N ARG A 675 -0.90 -10.15 -9.30
CA ARG A 675 -1.94 -9.83 -8.31
C ARG A 675 -3.05 -10.91 -8.33
N PRO A 676 -3.37 -11.51 -7.17
CA PRO A 676 -4.54 -12.38 -6.96
C PRO A 676 -5.87 -11.72 -7.33
N MET A 677 -6.91 -12.55 -7.51
CA MET A 677 -8.30 -12.12 -7.67
C MET A 677 -8.47 -11.06 -8.77
N PRO A 678 -8.27 -11.44 -10.05
CA PRO A 678 -8.44 -10.53 -11.18
C PRO A 678 -9.88 -10.03 -11.29
N GLU A 679 -10.04 -8.89 -11.93
CA GLU A 679 -11.36 -8.34 -12.23
C GLU A 679 -12.04 -9.24 -13.27
N GLN A 680 -13.12 -9.91 -12.87
CA GLN A 680 -13.81 -10.87 -13.73
C GLN A 680 -14.29 -10.25 -15.06
N GLY A 681 -14.62 -8.96 -15.06
CA GLY A 681 -14.96 -8.24 -16.29
C GLY A 681 -13.80 -8.09 -17.29
N GLU A 682 -12.56 -8.08 -16.82
CA GLU A 682 -11.36 -7.98 -17.69
C GLU A 682 -10.97 -9.33 -18.32
N ILE A 683 -11.39 -10.45 -17.72
CA ILE A 683 -10.97 -11.80 -18.14
C ILE A 683 -12.12 -12.75 -18.53
N ALA A 684 -13.36 -12.26 -18.56
CA ALA A 684 -14.55 -13.07 -18.85
C ALA A 684 -14.49 -13.74 -20.23
N PRO A 685 -15.15 -14.91 -20.42
CA PRO A 685 -15.27 -15.54 -21.73
C PRO A 685 -16.02 -14.69 -22.75
N ASP A 686 -15.56 -14.71 -23.99
CA ASP A 686 -16.28 -14.22 -25.18
C ASP A 686 -16.91 -15.37 -26.00
N LEU A 687 -17.11 -16.53 -25.36
CA LEU A 687 -17.68 -17.74 -25.95
C LEU A 687 -19.22 -17.75 -25.89
N ALA A 688 -19.84 -18.67 -26.64
CA ALA A 688 -21.26 -18.93 -26.53
C ALA A 688 -21.61 -19.53 -25.16
N ALA A 689 -22.59 -18.94 -24.46
CA ALA A 689 -23.07 -19.45 -23.18
C ALA A 689 -23.59 -20.89 -23.28
N ALA A 690 -23.39 -21.67 -22.22
CA ALA A 690 -24.02 -22.98 -22.10
C ALA A 690 -25.56 -22.82 -22.05
N PRO A 691 -26.34 -23.84 -22.48
CA PRO A 691 -27.79 -23.79 -22.41
C PRO A 691 -28.32 -23.54 -20.99
N GLN A 692 -29.36 -22.72 -20.89
CA GLN A 692 -29.99 -22.33 -19.63
C GLN A 692 -31.51 -22.52 -19.72
N PHE A 693 -32.16 -22.61 -18.57
CA PHE A 693 -33.61 -22.50 -18.47
C PHE A 693 -34.00 -21.24 -17.67
N ALA A 694 -35.02 -20.55 -18.14
CA ALA A 694 -35.53 -19.37 -17.46
C ALA A 694 -36.51 -19.74 -16.36
N THR A 695 -36.39 -19.07 -15.21
CA THR A 695 -37.42 -18.99 -14.18
C THR A 695 -37.91 -17.55 -14.16
N ASP A 696 -39.15 -17.31 -14.53
CA ASP A 696 -39.79 -16.00 -14.65
C ASP A 696 -40.76 -15.76 -13.49
N GLY A 697 -40.39 -16.20 -12.28
CA GLY A 697 -41.26 -16.16 -11.11
C GLY A 697 -42.41 -17.17 -11.16
N THR A 698 -42.34 -18.20 -12.00
CA THR A 698 -43.39 -19.24 -12.15
C THR A 698 -42.94 -20.63 -11.72
N THR A 699 -41.64 -20.85 -11.55
CA THR A 699 -41.03 -22.18 -11.41
C THR A 699 -40.63 -22.46 -9.98
N ALA A 700 -40.96 -23.65 -9.47
CA ALA A 700 -40.42 -24.20 -8.22
C ALA A 700 -40.11 -25.69 -8.41
N ILE A 701 -39.08 -26.20 -7.75
CA ILE A 701 -38.66 -27.60 -7.89
C ILE A 701 -38.55 -28.23 -6.51
N TYR A 702 -39.28 -29.32 -6.26
CA TYR A 702 -39.31 -30.00 -4.97
C TYR A 702 -38.72 -31.38 -5.04
N ASP A 703 -37.95 -31.74 -4.03
CA ASP A 703 -37.58 -33.12 -3.80
C ASP A 703 -38.84 -33.96 -3.56
N SER A 704 -38.88 -35.16 -4.10
CA SER A 704 -39.94 -36.13 -3.80
C SER A 704 -39.74 -36.83 -2.45
N ALA A 705 -38.52 -36.77 -1.90
CA ALA A 705 -38.16 -37.31 -0.62
C ALA A 705 -37.99 -36.22 0.44
N ASN A 706 -38.13 -36.63 1.71
CA ASN A 706 -37.75 -35.76 2.82
C ASN A 706 -36.24 -35.76 2.98
N TRP A 707 -35.68 -34.57 3.22
CA TRP A 707 -34.27 -34.47 3.58
C TRP A 707 -34.04 -35.08 4.96
N GLY A 708 -32.99 -35.90 5.12
CA GLY A 708 -32.73 -36.59 6.38
C GLY A 708 -32.39 -35.62 7.51
N ALA A 709 -32.93 -35.86 8.71
CA ALA A 709 -32.91 -34.90 9.83
C ALA A 709 -31.50 -34.42 10.25
N THR A 710 -30.48 -35.25 10.07
CA THR A 710 -29.07 -34.92 10.35
C THR A 710 -28.20 -34.96 9.09
N THR A 711 -28.81 -35.04 7.90
CA THR A 711 -28.08 -35.16 6.65
C THR A 711 -27.50 -33.79 6.28
N PRO A 712 -26.17 -33.70 6.10
CA PRO A 712 -25.55 -32.46 5.65
C PRO A 712 -25.93 -32.16 4.19
N ILE A 713 -25.83 -30.91 3.79
CA ILE A 713 -26.18 -30.45 2.46
C ILE A 713 -25.15 -29.45 1.95
N THR A 714 -24.78 -29.59 0.67
CA THR A 714 -24.14 -28.53 -0.11
C THR A 714 -24.99 -28.37 -1.36
N ALA A 715 -25.37 -27.14 -1.69
CA ALA A 715 -26.12 -26.82 -2.90
C ALA A 715 -25.44 -25.65 -3.60
N ARG A 716 -25.13 -25.86 -4.88
CA ARG A 716 -24.51 -24.89 -5.79
C ARG A 716 -25.53 -24.52 -6.85
N PHE A 717 -25.68 -23.22 -7.07
CA PHE A 717 -26.54 -22.63 -8.10
C PHE A 717 -25.66 -21.79 -9.01
N ARG A 718 -25.76 -22.01 -10.31
CA ARG A 718 -25.11 -21.17 -11.31
C ARG A 718 -26.18 -20.53 -12.16
N LEU A 719 -26.33 -19.21 -12.04
CA LEU A 719 -27.43 -18.47 -12.63
C LEU A 719 -27.15 -16.98 -12.75
N SER A 720 -27.87 -16.32 -13.65
CA SER A 720 -28.02 -14.87 -13.68
C SER A 720 -29.40 -14.49 -13.16
N ALA A 721 -29.48 -13.86 -12.00
CA ALA A 721 -30.75 -13.45 -11.37
C ALA A 721 -31.04 -11.98 -11.59
N THR A 722 -32.30 -11.62 -11.74
CA THR A 722 -32.78 -10.23 -11.67
C THR A 722 -34.05 -10.21 -10.83
N PRO A 723 -33.92 -10.14 -9.49
CA PRO A 723 -35.09 -10.18 -8.61
C PRO A 723 -36.11 -9.09 -8.99
N ALA A 724 -37.37 -9.48 -9.12
CA ALA A 724 -38.44 -8.60 -9.55
C ALA A 724 -38.94 -7.75 -8.35
N GLY A 725 -38.46 -6.51 -8.27
CA GLY A 725 -38.91 -5.55 -7.26
C GLY A 725 -38.27 -5.79 -5.88
N THR A 726 -39.01 -5.52 -4.79
CA THR A 726 -38.48 -5.55 -3.41
C THR A 726 -38.79 -6.84 -2.63
N GLY A 727 -39.26 -7.88 -3.31
CA GLY A 727 -39.62 -9.17 -2.69
C GLY A 727 -38.43 -10.08 -2.41
N GLU A 728 -38.62 -11.07 -1.54
CA GLU A 728 -37.64 -12.16 -1.30
C GLU A 728 -37.85 -13.29 -2.32
N GLU A 729 -36.80 -13.68 -3.03
CA GLU A 729 -36.82 -14.76 -4.01
C GLU A 729 -35.85 -15.88 -3.60
N ALA A 730 -36.34 -17.09 -3.40
CA ALA A 730 -35.52 -18.16 -2.81
C ALA A 730 -34.78 -18.99 -3.86
N LEU A 731 -33.48 -19.21 -3.62
CA LEU A 731 -32.70 -20.24 -4.33
C LEU A 731 -32.97 -21.62 -3.72
N LEU A 732 -32.87 -21.69 -2.39
CA LEU A 732 -33.03 -22.91 -1.62
C LEU A 732 -33.83 -22.65 -0.35
N ARG A 733 -34.73 -23.57 -0.03
CA ARG A 733 -35.39 -23.63 1.26
C ARG A 733 -35.59 -25.08 1.71
N LEU A 734 -35.15 -25.38 2.93
CA LEU A 734 -35.50 -26.59 3.64
C LEU A 734 -36.38 -26.22 4.85
N PRO A 735 -37.71 -26.42 4.79
CA PRO A 735 -38.62 -25.98 5.84
C PRO A 735 -38.57 -26.93 7.04
N THR A 736 -38.39 -26.42 8.26
CA THR A 736 -38.42 -27.24 9.49
C THR A 736 -39.15 -26.52 10.64
N GLY A 737 -40.21 -25.78 10.30
CA GLY A 737 -40.93 -24.92 11.27
C GLY A 737 -40.17 -23.60 11.54
N PRO A 738 -39.94 -23.19 12.81
CA PRO A 738 -39.16 -21.98 13.11
C PRO A 738 -37.67 -22.13 12.77
N ALA A 739 -37.15 -23.36 12.73
CA ALA A 739 -35.87 -23.70 12.11
C ALA A 739 -36.07 -23.83 10.59
N GLU A 740 -35.19 -23.30 9.76
CA GLU A 740 -35.11 -23.58 8.32
C GLU A 740 -33.68 -23.37 7.83
N LEU A 741 -33.27 -24.08 6.77
CA LEU A 741 -32.13 -23.67 5.95
C LEU A 741 -32.67 -22.86 4.78
N LYS A 742 -32.14 -21.67 4.54
CA LYS A 742 -32.60 -20.80 3.47
C LYS A 742 -31.48 -19.95 2.88
N LEU A 743 -31.52 -19.81 1.56
CA LEU A 743 -30.80 -18.78 0.82
C LEU A 743 -31.76 -18.12 -0.19
N SER A 744 -31.88 -16.80 -0.09
CA SER A 744 -32.74 -15.98 -0.93
C SER A 744 -32.01 -14.74 -1.43
N LEU A 745 -32.41 -14.27 -2.60
CA LEU A 745 -32.02 -13.00 -3.19
C LEU A 745 -33.05 -11.92 -2.81
N ILE A 746 -32.58 -10.71 -2.55
CA ILE A 746 -33.39 -9.50 -2.28
C ILE A 746 -32.85 -8.32 -3.12
N ASN A 747 -33.62 -7.25 -3.26
CA ASN A 747 -33.26 -6.13 -4.14
C ASN A 747 -31.90 -5.47 -3.78
N GLY A 748 -31.20 -4.95 -4.78
CA GLY A 748 -29.97 -4.16 -4.60
C GLY A 748 -28.78 -4.99 -4.11
N ASP A 749 -28.54 -6.14 -4.74
CA ASP A 749 -27.47 -7.11 -4.41
C ASP A 749 -27.53 -7.71 -3.00
N GLY A 750 -28.65 -7.59 -2.30
CA GLY A 750 -28.80 -8.16 -0.97
C GLY A 750 -29.08 -9.67 -1.01
N LEU A 751 -28.62 -10.37 0.00
CA LEU A 751 -28.84 -11.79 0.23
C LEU A 751 -29.50 -11.95 1.59
N ARG A 752 -30.45 -12.87 1.67
CA ARG A 752 -31.05 -13.31 2.94
C ARG A 752 -30.76 -14.77 3.15
N TYR A 753 -30.18 -15.10 4.30
CA TYR A 753 -29.93 -16.48 4.66
C TYR A 753 -30.46 -16.80 6.05
N LYS A 754 -30.74 -18.09 6.27
CA LYS A 754 -31.14 -18.61 7.58
C LYS A 754 -30.57 -20.01 7.80
N PHE A 755 -30.10 -20.26 9.01
CA PHE A 755 -29.65 -21.57 9.49
C PHE A 755 -30.34 -21.88 10.83
N GLY A 756 -31.37 -22.71 10.75
CA GLY A 756 -32.28 -23.04 11.85
C GLY A 756 -31.64 -23.62 13.11
N PRO A 757 -30.79 -24.66 13.03
CA PRO A 757 -30.14 -25.26 14.22
C PRO A 757 -29.35 -24.27 15.07
N GLY A 758 -28.74 -23.26 14.44
CA GLY A 758 -28.01 -22.20 15.15
C GLY A 758 -28.84 -20.97 15.51
N GLY A 759 -30.12 -20.89 15.11
CA GLY A 759 -30.94 -19.68 15.27
C GLY A 759 -30.43 -18.47 14.48
N ILE A 760 -29.66 -18.71 13.41
CA ILE A 760 -28.93 -17.67 12.68
C ILE A 760 -29.79 -17.20 11.50
N ALA A 761 -29.96 -15.89 11.37
CA ALA A 761 -30.59 -15.27 10.20
C ALA A 761 -30.03 -13.86 10.01
N ALA A 762 -29.72 -13.48 8.78
CA ALA A 762 -29.30 -12.12 8.46
C ALA A 762 -29.63 -11.74 7.02
N ASP A 763 -29.68 -10.43 6.81
CA ASP A 763 -29.63 -9.79 5.49
C ASP A 763 -28.24 -9.18 5.33
N VAL A 764 -27.59 -9.46 4.21
CA VAL A 764 -26.21 -9.04 3.92
C VAL A 764 -26.12 -8.58 2.47
N ALA A 765 -25.24 -7.63 2.17
CA ALA A 765 -24.91 -7.32 0.79
C ALA A 765 -24.02 -8.43 0.22
N SER A 766 -24.26 -8.82 -1.02
CA SER A 766 -23.30 -9.61 -1.77
C SER A 766 -22.00 -8.83 -1.91
N PRO A 767 -20.83 -9.45 -1.70
CA PRO A 767 -19.53 -8.79 -1.88
C PRO A 767 -19.27 -8.42 -3.35
N VAL A 768 -20.01 -9.05 -4.27
CA VAL A 768 -20.00 -8.75 -5.71
C VAL A 768 -21.43 -8.50 -6.20
N PRO A 769 -21.68 -7.45 -7.00
CA PRO A 769 -23.00 -7.25 -7.60
C PRO A 769 -23.42 -8.49 -8.40
N TYR A 770 -24.67 -8.92 -8.30
CA TYR A 770 -25.15 -10.13 -8.98
C TYR A 770 -26.32 -9.88 -9.94
N ALA A 771 -26.98 -8.73 -9.84
CA ALA A 771 -28.13 -8.42 -10.69
C ALA A 771 -27.75 -8.48 -12.19
N GLY A 772 -28.40 -9.39 -12.93
CA GLY A 772 -28.19 -9.59 -14.37
C GLY A 772 -26.85 -10.22 -14.74
N ALA A 773 -26.01 -10.57 -13.77
CA ALA A 773 -24.70 -11.16 -14.00
C ALA A 773 -24.72 -12.67 -13.67
N MET A 774 -23.97 -13.47 -14.44
CA MET A 774 -23.77 -14.88 -14.10
C MET A 774 -22.99 -14.97 -12.78
N ARG A 775 -23.56 -15.67 -11.81
CA ARG A 775 -22.96 -15.88 -10.50
C ARG A 775 -23.11 -17.32 -10.06
N GLU A 776 -22.15 -17.75 -9.27
CA GLU A 776 -22.25 -18.96 -8.47
C GLU A 776 -22.73 -18.60 -7.06
N PHE A 777 -23.79 -19.24 -6.60
CA PHE A 777 -24.25 -19.18 -5.21
C PHE A 777 -24.10 -20.55 -4.59
N VAL A 778 -23.40 -20.65 -3.46
CA VAL A 778 -23.27 -21.90 -2.70
C VAL A 778 -23.85 -21.72 -1.31
N ILE A 779 -24.69 -22.67 -0.89
CA ILE A 779 -25.08 -22.84 0.51
C ILE A 779 -24.69 -24.23 0.99
N THR A 780 -24.02 -24.29 2.13
CA THR A 780 -23.54 -25.51 2.77
C THR A 780 -24.01 -25.55 4.21
N ALA A 781 -24.35 -26.73 4.74
CA ALA A 781 -24.73 -26.88 6.14
C ALA A 781 -24.57 -28.32 6.66
N ASP A 782 -24.06 -28.42 7.88
CA ASP A 782 -24.10 -29.63 8.71
C ASP A 782 -24.87 -29.33 10.02
N PRO A 783 -26.11 -29.83 10.15
CA PRO A 783 -26.90 -29.58 11.34
C PRO A 783 -26.33 -30.30 12.57
N ALA A 784 -25.59 -31.41 12.42
CA ALA A 784 -25.12 -32.21 13.55
C ALA A 784 -24.08 -31.48 14.39
N VAL A 785 -23.20 -30.71 13.73
CA VAL A 785 -22.18 -29.88 14.38
C VAL A 785 -22.53 -28.39 14.40
N GLY A 786 -23.69 -28.01 13.84
CA GLY A 786 -24.14 -26.63 13.79
C GLY A 786 -23.32 -25.76 12.82
N ALA A 787 -22.81 -26.33 11.73
CA ALA A 787 -22.03 -25.63 10.72
C ALA A 787 -22.90 -25.19 9.53
N PHE A 788 -22.62 -24.03 8.95
CA PHE A 788 -23.21 -23.57 7.69
C PHE A 788 -22.29 -22.58 6.96
N GLY A 789 -22.50 -22.38 5.68
CA GLY A 789 -21.78 -21.39 4.88
C GLY A 789 -22.62 -20.90 3.70
N VAL A 790 -22.41 -19.64 3.32
CA VAL A 790 -23.00 -19.00 2.15
C VAL A 790 -21.87 -18.33 1.38
N TYR A 791 -21.76 -18.66 0.10
CA TYR A 791 -20.72 -18.15 -0.80
C TYR A 791 -21.37 -17.56 -2.03
N VAL A 792 -20.86 -16.42 -2.49
CA VAL A 792 -21.12 -15.91 -3.83
C VAL A 792 -19.81 -15.88 -4.54
N ASP A 793 -19.75 -16.55 -5.67
CA ASP A 793 -18.58 -16.56 -6.51
C ASP A 793 -17.32 -17.06 -5.77
N GLY A 794 -17.50 -18.07 -4.89
CA GLY A 794 -16.45 -18.60 -4.01
C GLY A 794 -16.04 -17.67 -2.87
N ILE A 795 -16.55 -16.43 -2.84
CA ILE A 795 -16.33 -15.49 -1.74
C ILE A 795 -17.34 -15.80 -0.64
N ARG A 796 -16.84 -16.14 0.55
CA ARG A 796 -17.69 -16.42 1.71
C ARG A 796 -18.40 -15.15 2.16
N VAL A 797 -19.73 -15.13 2.04
CA VAL A 797 -20.59 -14.03 2.48
C VAL A 797 -20.92 -14.18 3.97
N ALA A 798 -21.23 -15.41 4.39
CA ALA A 798 -21.60 -15.72 5.77
C ALA A 798 -21.31 -17.19 6.09
N GLY A 799 -21.26 -17.53 7.37
CA GLY A 799 -21.17 -18.92 7.78
C GLY A 799 -20.67 -19.11 9.21
N GLN A 800 -20.77 -20.33 9.70
CA GLN A 800 -20.32 -20.77 11.01
C GLN A 800 -19.85 -22.21 10.88
N GLU A 801 -18.88 -22.58 11.68
CA GLU A 801 -18.05 -23.77 11.39
C GLU A 801 -18.27 -24.87 12.40
N SER A 802 -18.71 -24.46 13.58
CA SER A 802 -19.42 -25.28 14.53
C SER A 802 -20.27 -24.37 15.40
N GLY A 803 -21.33 -24.92 15.98
CA GLY A 803 -22.14 -24.23 16.98
C GLY A 803 -23.09 -25.19 17.64
N ALA A 804 -24.27 -24.70 18.02
CA ALA A 804 -25.31 -25.57 18.55
C ALA A 804 -25.73 -26.59 17.47
N GLY A 805 -25.34 -27.84 17.67
CA GLY A 805 -25.84 -28.96 16.89
C GLY A 805 -27.35 -29.10 17.05
N GLY A 806 -28.00 -29.63 16.04
CA GLY A 806 -29.43 -29.80 16.00
C GLY A 806 -29.85 -30.75 14.89
N SER A 807 -31.10 -30.61 14.47
CA SER A 807 -31.64 -31.36 13.34
C SER A 807 -32.49 -30.45 12.50
N TRP A 808 -32.66 -30.82 11.24
CA TRP A 808 -33.70 -30.31 10.39
C TRP A 808 -35.05 -30.80 10.97
N SER A 809 -35.64 -30.06 11.91
CA SER A 809 -36.86 -30.46 12.63
C SER A 809 -38.11 -30.45 11.73
N GLY A 810 -38.37 -31.51 10.98
CA GLY A 810 -39.60 -31.65 10.20
C GLY A 810 -39.53 -32.73 9.11
N ALA A 811 -40.69 -33.14 8.61
CA ALA A 811 -40.84 -34.12 7.52
C ALA A 811 -41.05 -33.43 6.16
N TYR A 812 -40.21 -32.45 5.82
CA TYR A 812 -40.41 -31.62 4.64
C TYR A 812 -39.34 -31.87 3.56
N PRO A 813 -39.73 -31.86 2.27
CA PRO A 813 -38.81 -31.99 1.16
C PRO A 813 -38.00 -30.70 0.94
N LEU A 814 -36.82 -30.86 0.36
CA LEU A 814 -35.98 -29.76 -0.11
C LEU A 814 -36.71 -29.00 -1.23
N ARG A 815 -36.67 -27.66 -1.19
CA ARG A 815 -37.29 -26.78 -2.17
C ARG A 815 -36.25 -25.91 -2.85
N LEU A 816 -36.36 -25.81 -4.17
CA LEU A 816 -35.48 -24.99 -5.00
C LEU A 816 -36.32 -23.96 -5.77
N LEU A 817 -35.71 -22.81 -6.04
CA LEU A 817 -36.24 -21.74 -6.88
C LEU A 817 -37.56 -21.11 -6.37
N GLY A 818 -37.88 -21.29 -5.09
CA GLY A 818 -39.12 -20.79 -4.49
C GLY A 818 -39.24 -21.07 -2.99
N LEU A 819 -39.94 -20.18 -2.25
CA LEU A 819 -40.29 -20.42 -0.85
C LEU A 819 -41.42 -21.47 -0.72
N SER A 820 -42.36 -21.43 -1.66
CA SER A 820 -43.46 -22.38 -1.85
C SER A 820 -43.94 -22.34 -3.31
N ASN A 821 -44.98 -23.09 -3.65
CA ASN A 821 -45.48 -23.06 -5.03
C ASN A 821 -46.33 -21.79 -5.12
N GLY A 822 -45.87 -20.81 -5.91
CA GLY A 822 -46.51 -19.51 -6.01
C GLY A 822 -46.09 -18.44 -5.00
N ALA A 823 -45.01 -18.61 -4.22
CA ALA A 823 -44.47 -17.52 -3.39
C ALA A 823 -42.95 -17.50 -3.35
N GLY A 824 -42.37 -16.29 -3.43
CA GLY A 824 -40.93 -16.04 -3.44
C GLY A 824 -40.20 -16.82 -4.54
N LEU A 825 -40.81 -16.90 -5.73
CA LEU A 825 -40.31 -17.63 -6.89
C LEU A 825 -39.20 -16.83 -7.59
N LEU A 826 -38.18 -17.52 -8.07
CA LEU A 826 -36.97 -16.89 -8.61
C LEU A 826 -37.16 -16.33 -10.03
N HIS A 827 -36.64 -15.13 -10.27
CA HIS A 827 -36.42 -14.53 -11.59
C HIS A 827 -34.96 -14.68 -12.01
N ALA A 828 -34.65 -15.69 -12.83
CA ALA A 828 -33.28 -15.97 -13.26
C ALA A 828 -33.22 -16.73 -14.59
N ALA A 829 -32.06 -16.67 -15.23
CA ALA A 829 -31.63 -17.71 -16.17
C ALA A 829 -30.68 -18.65 -15.44
N VAL A 830 -31.10 -19.91 -15.29
CA VAL A 830 -30.39 -20.93 -14.51
C VAL A 830 -29.61 -21.83 -15.47
N GLU A 831 -28.30 -21.89 -15.28
CA GLU A 831 -27.41 -22.79 -16.00
C GLU A 831 -27.40 -24.17 -15.32
N SER A 832 -27.18 -24.19 -14.00
CA SER A 832 -27.14 -25.44 -13.25
C SER A 832 -27.53 -25.29 -11.78
N ILE A 833 -28.05 -26.39 -11.23
CA ILE A 833 -28.26 -26.60 -9.80
C ILE A 833 -27.68 -27.96 -9.44
N THR A 834 -26.70 -28.00 -8.55
CA THR A 834 -26.07 -29.24 -8.10
C THR A 834 -26.16 -29.34 -6.59
N ILE A 835 -26.60 -30.49 -6.09
CA ILE A 835 -26.86 -30.74 -4.67
C ILE A 835 -26.09 -31.99 -4.27
N TRP A 836 -25.45 -31.94 -3.11
CA TRP A 836 -24.76 -33.05 -2.48
C TRP A 836 -25.33 -33.28 -1.08
N SER A 837 -25.44 -34.55 -0.69
CA SER A 837 -25.70 -34.96 0.70
C SER A 837 -24.41 -34.99 1.51
N ALA A 838 -23.63 -33.91 1.43
CA ALA A 838 -22.32 -33.74 2.05
C ALA A 838 -22.13 -32.27 2.44
N TYR A 839 -21.39 -32.04 3.52
CA TYR A 839 -21.00 -30.70 3.94
C TYR A 839 -19.69 -30.33 3.26
N SER A 840 -19.63 -29.11 2.72
CA SER A 840 -18.42 -28.50 2.22
C SER A 840 -18.08 -27.30 3.11
N PRO A 841 -16.92 -27.25 3.77
CA PRO A 841 -16.62 -26.16 4.69
C PRO A 841 -16.24 -24.87 3.93
N ASP A 842 -15.58 -24.96 2.79
CA ASP A 842 -15.09 -23.84 1.97
C ASP A 842 -16.01 -23.49 0.78
N GLY A 843 -17.10 -24.24 0.58
CA GLY A 843 -18.00 -24.06 -0.56
C GLY A 843 -17.54 -24.74 -1.85
N ALA A 844 -16.41 -25.44 -1.84
CA ALA A 844 -15.96 -26.28 -2.95
C ALA A 844 -16.90 -27.47 -3.18
N ALA A 845 -16.85 -28.06 -4.37
CA ALA A 845 -17.68 -29.21 -4.70
C ALA A 845 -17.23 -30.45 -3.88
N PRO A 846 -18.14 -31.11 -3.14
CA PRO A 846 -17.81 -32.39 -2.52
C PRO A 846 -17.42 -33.45 -3.55
N ALA A 847 -16.42 -34.27 -3.26
CA ALA A 847 -16.02 -35.38 -4.16
C ALA A 847 -17.03 -36.51 -4.26
N THR A 848 -18.05 -36.53 -3.39
CA THR A 848 -19.12 -37.51 -3.50
C THR A 848 -19.96 -37.23 -4.75
N ALA A 849 -20.56 -38.29 -5.30
CA ALA A 849 -21.50 -38.11 -6.40
C ALA A 849 -22.63 -37.15 -5.97
N PRO A 850 -23.03 -36.19 -6.83
CA PRO A 850 -24.16 -35.33 -6.53
C PRO A 850 -25.42 -36.13 -6.20
N TYR A 851 -26.13 -35.70 -5.17
CA TYR A 851 -27.50 -36.13 -4.89
C TYR A 851 -28.43 -35.80 -6.07
N LYS A 852 -28.24 -34.62 -6.67
CA LYS A 852 -28.99 -34.16 -7.83
C LYS A 852 -28.18 -33.15 -8.63
N GLN A 853 -28.30 -33.21 -9.96
CA GLN A 853 -27.81 -32.21 -10.90
C GLN A 853 -28.94 -31.87 -11.88
N ILE A 854 -29.22 -30.58 -12.05
CA ILE A 854 -30.26 -30.03 -12.92
C ILE A 854 -29.59 -29.01 -13.82
N GLU A 855 -29.60 -29.22 -15.14
CA GLU A 855 -28.87 -28.38 -16.08
C GLU A 855 -29.43 -28.46 -17.50
N GLY A 856 -29.00 -27.52 -18.35
CA GLY A 856 -29.37 -27.46 -19.77
C GLY A 856 -30.59 -26.58 -20.04
N ASP A 857 -31.15 -26.73 -21.24
CA ASP A 857 -32.40 -26.03 -21.59
C ASP A 857 -33.58 -26.52 -20.74
N ALA A 858 -34.74 -25.84 -20.84
CA ALA A 858 -35.90 -26.16 -20.01
C ALA A 858 -36.37 -27.63 -20.11
N ALA A 859 -36.21 -28.26 -21.28
CA ALA A 859 -36.61 -29.66 -21.46
C ALA A 859 -35.59 -30.61 -20.83
N ALA A 860 -34.29 -30.35 -21.05
CA ALA A 860 -33.20 -31.11 -20.45
C ALA A 860 -33.20 -31.00 -18.92
N ALA A 861 -33.30 -29.78 -18.38
CA ALA A 861 -33.33 -29.51 -16.94
C ALA A 861 -34.52 -30.20 -16.26
N MET A 862 -35.70 -30.17 -16.88
CA MET A 862 -36.86 -30.90 -16.36
C MET A 862 -36.66 -32.41 -16.40
N ALA A 863 -36.02 -32.93 -17.45
CA ALA A 863 -35.70 -34.35 -17.57
C ALA A 863 -34.70 -34.81 -16.49
N THR A 864 -33.62 -34.06 -16.26
CA THR A 864 -32.61 -34.37 -15.23
C THR A 864 -33.18 -34.22 -13.81
N ALA A 865 -34.07 -33.25 -13.58
CA ALA A 865 -34.78 -33.10 -12.31
C ALA A 865 -35.61 -34.37 -11.98
N LYS A 866 -36.37 -34.88 -12.95
CA LYS A 866 -37.26 -36.04 -12.80
C LYS A 866 -36.52 -37.39 -12.78
N ALA A 867 -35.32 -37.47 -13.34
CA ALA A 867 -34.57 -38.72 -13.47
C ALA A 867 -33.74 -39.09 -12.22
N GLY A 868 -33.26 -40.33 -12.17
CA GLY A 868 -32.35 -40.81 -11.13
C GLY A 868 -33.02 -41.32 -9.84
N PRO A 869 -32.24 -41.68 -8.82
CA PRO A 869 -32.74 -42.31 -7.59
C PRO A 869 -33.49 -41.33 -6.67
N HIS A 870 -33.35 -40.03 -6.90
CA HIS A 870 -33.95 -38.96 -6.11
C HIS A 870 -34.76 -38.03 -7.01
N PRO A 871 -35.97 -38.41 -7.46
CA PRO A 871 -36.71 -37.62 -8.44
C PRO A 871 -37.22 -36.32 -7.81
N PHE A 872 -37.13 -35.22 -8.55
CA PHE A 872 -37.72 -33.94 -8.15
C PHE A 872 -39.00 -33.68 -8.97
N VAL A 873 -40.00 -33.10 -8.32
CA VAL A 873 -41.24 -32.66 -8.96
C VAL A 873 -41.06 -31.22 -9.41
N TRP A 874 -41.23 -30.99 -10.71
CA TRP A 874 -41.18 -29.67 -11.32
C TRP A 874 -42.56 -29.03 -11.25
N TYR A 875 -42.65 -27.82 -10.70
CA TYR A 875 -43.88 -27.04 -10.67
C TYR A 875 -43.76 -25.82 -11.59
N ARG A 876 -44.83 -25.54 -12.33
CA ARG A 876 -45.01 -24.31 -13.08
C ARG A 876 -46.39 -23.74 -12.77
N ASP A 877 -46.45 -22.48 -12.35
CA ASP A 877 -47.68 -21.79 -11.96
C ASP A 877 -48.50 -22.57 -10.91
N GLY A 878 -47.81 -23.22 -9.98
CA GLY A 878 -48.42 -24.02 -8.92
C GLY A 878 -48.87 -25.44 -9.34
N ALA A 879 -48.79 -25.79 -10.64
CA ALA A 879 -49.13 -27.11 -11.15
C ALA A 879 -47.89 -27.98 -11.36
N ALA A 880 -47.94 -29.24 -10.90
CA ALA A 880 -46.90 -30.23 -11.16
C ALA A 880 -46.86 -30.59 -12.66
N GLN A 881 -45.66 -30.63 -13.25
CA GLN A 881 -45.38 -30.90 -14.65
C GLN A 881 -44.88 -32.32 -14.89
#